data_AF-A0A5B8KAQ4-F1
#
_entry.id   AF-A0A5B8KAQ4-F1
#
_cell.length_a   1.000
_cell.length_b   1.000
_cell.length_c   1.000
_cell.angle_alpha   90.00
_cell.angle_beta   90.00
_cell.angle_gamma   90.00
#
_symmetry.space_group_name_H-M   'P 1'
#
loop_
_entity.id
_entity.type
_entity.pdbx_description
1 polymer ?
#
loop_
_entity_poly.entity_id
_entity_poly.type
_entity_poly.pdbx_seq_one_letter_code
_entity_poly.pdbx_strand_id
1 'polypeptide(L)'
;MSVPTGRKFSLLPMLGHTKGKRSPVTCALKCDNACSGEVCNSSSNDYFRDIASATMSRRSALGFGAAGALAVVFGNGVTSAQPATAGGPGLAAAAKDGFGKSKLKFTAIAPVDAAVDAFTVPAGFSWQPIIRWGDPLFNDSPAFDVDRQSAKAQARQFGYNNDYTDILPLDAKKRRAVLFTNHEYTNENIMVPAGFDAAETRAIGRAAHGLTVVELERKNTNQPWSYVKGAPLNRRFLTDTSYELTGPAAGSALVTTVADPSGRTIKGTLGNCSGGTTPWGTILSGEENFNGYFVSAGTSAADKRYGLTSKPTARQWELDDPRFDTRNPGYANESNRFGWIVEVDPQDPTSTPKKHSAMGRFKHEGANVIIAKSGHVVAYMGDDERFDYLYKFVSRDKYREGDRKHNLTLLSEGDLYVAKFTGDSPAAEIDGSGKLPSDGAFDGSGVWLPLVVGGKPMVPDMSVEEILVYTRVAADKVGPTKMDRCEDVQPSLHTGKVYVVCTNNSDRGKTGKEGATEVNPRTLNRDGHIVEITETGDQTSTKFNWNLLMVCGDPAKNTSAYFAGFPADQVSPISCPDNVAFDSVGNLWISTDGAPSSIGYADGLFKVTLDGPERGRVEQFLAVPRDAETCGPIIHDEERHVFVAVQHPGEEGSFAAQHSAFPDYVPAGATPKPGQARIPRPSVVQVFRTDD
;
A
#
# COMPACT_ATOMS: atom_id res chain seq x y z
N MET A 1 -5.97 -10.06 -47.79
CA MET A 1 -6.47 -10.23 -46.40
C MET A 1 -5.58 -9.40 -45.51
N SER A 2 -6.06 -8.25 -45.03
CA SER A 2 -5.28 -7.32 -44.21
C SER A 2 -5.24 -7.81 -42.76
N VAL A 3 -4.05 -8.16 -42.29
CA VAL A 3 -3.77 -8.36 -40.87
C VAL A 3 -3.86 -7.00 -40.17
N PRO A 4 -4.61 -6.81 -39.08
CA PRO A 4 -4.65 -5.54 -38.37
C PRO A 4 -3.32 -5.35 -37.64
N THR A 5 -2.47 -4.49 -38.20
CA THR A 5 -1.24 -3.98 -37.59
C THR A 5 -1.58 -2.82 -36.66
N GLY A 6 -1.23 -2.96 -35.40
CA GLY A 6 -1.30 -1.92 -34.38
C GLY A 6 -2.30 -2.24 -33.27
N ARG A 7 -1.80 -2.55 -32.06
CA ARG A 7 -2.60 -2.41 -30.83
C ARG A 7 -2.99 -0.94 -30.69
N LYS A 8 -4.12 -0.56 -31.27
CA LYS A 8 -4.96 0.48 -30.66
C LYS A 8 -5.70 -0.24 -29.54
N PHE A 9 -5.52 0.17 -28.29
CA PHE A 9 -6.48 -0.15 -27.23
C PHE A 9 -7.81 0.46 -27.66
N SER A 10 -8.55 -0.24 -28.52
CA SER A 10 -9.64 0.38 -29.27
C SER A 10 -10.82 0.70 -28.36
N LEU A 11 -10.84 0.13 -27.14
CA LEU A 11 -11.77 0.41 -26.06
C LEU A 11 -11.06 0.08 -24.73
N LEU A 12 -10.37 1.04 -24.09
CA LEU A 12 -10.10 0.90 -22.65
C LEU A 12 -11.46 1.00 -21.95
N PRO A 13 -11.90 -0.01 -21.15
CA PRO A 13 -13.24 -0.01 -20.56
C PRO A 13 -13.55 1.24 -19.74
N MET A 14 -12.51 1.87 -19.19
CA MET A 14 -12.62 3.11 -18.41
C MET A 14 -12.52 4.40 -19.23
N LEU A 15 -12.27 4.34 -20.55
CA LEU A 15 -12.19 5.53 -21.41
C LEU A 15 -13.54 6.26 -21.46
N GLY A 16 -13.57 7.51 -21.01
CA GLY A 16 -14.80 8.30 -20.92
C GLY A 16 -15.71 7.93 -19.73
N HIS A 17 -15.33 6.93 -18.93
CA HIS A 17 -16.04 6.51 -17.71
C HIS A 17 -15.30 6.92 -16.42
N THR A 18 -14.07 7.43 -16.51
CA THR A 18 -13.37 8.06 -15.39
C THR A 18 -13.96 9.44 -15.10
N LYS A 19 -14.34 9.70 -13.84
CA LYS A 19 -14.71 11.06 -13.38
C LYS A 19 -13.45 11.77 -12.89
N GLY A 20 -13.11 12.90 -13.51
CA GLY A 20 -11.81 13.57 -13.31
C GLY A 20 -10.77 13.08 -14.31
N LYS A 21 -9.47 13.30 -14.04
CA LYS A 21 -8.36 12.88 -14.92
C LYS A 21 -7.78 11.49 -14.58
N ARG A 22 -8.51 10.58 -13.90
CA ARG A 22 -7.94 9.26 -13.57
C ARG A 22 -7.67 8.50 -14.86
N SER A 23 -6.46 7.98 -14.99
CA SER A 23 -5.93 7.37 -16.20
C SER A 23 -6.63 6.03 -16.47
N PRO A 24 -7.27 5.86 -17.65
CA PRO A 24 -7.80 4.57 -18.07
C PRO A 24 -6.70 3.52 -18.26
N VAL A 25 -5.44 3.94 -18.47
CA VAL A 25 -4.28 3.06 -18.57
C VAL A 25 -3.93 2.48 -17.20
N THR A 26 -3.82 3.28 -16.12
CA THR A 26 -3.60 2.79 -14.75
C THR A 26 -4.70 1.82 -14.37
N CYS A 27 -5.96 2.21 -14.66
CA CYS A 27 -7.10 1.37 -14.37
C CYS A 27 -6.96 -0.01 -15.02
N ALA A 28 -6.56 -0.08 -16.29
CA ALA A 28 -6.44 -1.35 -16.99
C ALA A 28 -5.21 -2.18 -16.60
N LEU A 29 -4.08 -1.53 -16.29
CA LEU A 29 -2.80 -2.20 -16.11
C LEU A 29 -2.43 -2.45 -14.64
N LYS A 30 -2.69 -1.50 -13.73
CA LYS A 30 -2.47 -1.64 -12.27
C LYS A 30 -3.65 -2.39 -11.64
N CYS A 31 -4.87 -1.84 -11.76
CA CYS A 31 -6.03 -2.28 -10.97
C CYS A 31 -7.04 -3.19 -11.69
N ASP A 32 -6.72 -3.75 -12.86
CA ASP A 32 -7.60 -4.62 -13.67
C ASP A 32 -9.04 -4.10 -13.88
N ASN A 33 -9.18 -2.79 -14.07
CA ASN A 33 -10.44 -2.06 -14.22
C ASN A 33 -11.44 -2.30 -13.06
N ALA A 34 -10.95 -2.55 -11.84
CA ALA A 34 -11.78 -2.82 -10.66
C ALA A 34 -12.92 -1.81 -10.46
N CYS A 35 -12.70 -0.55 -10.85
CA CYS A 35 -13.68 0.53 -10.74
C CYS A 35 -14.83 0.49 -11.78
N SER A 36 -14.72 -0.34 -12.82
CA SER A 36 -15.71 -0.49 -13.91
C SER A 36 -16.71 -1.62 -13.68
N GLY A 37 -16.36 -2.57 -12.80
CA GLY A 37 -17.14 -3.76 -12.50
C GLY A 37 -18.05 -3.58 -11.28
N GLU A 38 -18.74 -4.65 -10.92
CA GLU A 38 -19.36 -4.73 -9.60
C GLU A 38 -18.27 -4.82 -8.53
N VAL A 39 -18.44 -4.08 -7.42
CA VAL A 39 -17.60 -4.22 -6.22
C VAL A 39 -17.59 -5.68 -5.77
N CYS A 40 -16.40 -6.28 -5.59
CA CYS A 40 -16.28 -7.71 -5.26
C CYS A 40 -16.80 -8.03 -3.85
N ASN A 41 -16.70 -7.08 -2.91
CA ASN A 41 -17.30 -7.23 -1.59
C ASN A 41 -18.82 -6.97 -1.62
N SER A 42 -19.60 -8.04 -1.73
CA SER A 42 -21.06 -8.02 -1.68
C SER A 42 -21.65 -8.41 -0.31
N SER A 43 -20.83 -8.50 0.74
CA SER A 43 -21.30 -8.90 2.09
C SER A 43 -22.36 -7.93 2.62
N SER A 44 -23.25 -8.42 3.50
CA SER A 44 -24.25 -7.58 4.18
C SER A 44 -23.74 -6.98 5.50
N ASN A 45 -22.42 -7.01 5.74
CA ASN A 45 -21.81 -6.50 6.97
C ASN A 45 -22.19 -5.05 7.21
N ASP A 46 -22.42 -4.75 8.49
CA ASP A 46 -23.36 -3.74 9.00
C ASP A 46 -23.74 -2.63 8.02
N TYR A 47 -24.99 -2.71 7.55
CA TYR A 47 -25.76 -1.52 7.22
C TYR A 47 -26.09 -0.83 8.55
N PHE A 48 -25.67 0.42 8.73
CA PHE A 48 -26.01 1.24 9.90
C PHE A 48 -27.51 1.22 10.30
N ARG A 49 -28.40 0.83 9.38
CA ARG A 49 -29.83 0.63 9.61
C ARG A 49 -30.18 -0.50 10.59
N ASP A 50 -29.34 -1.52 10.77
CA ASP A 50 -29.67 -2.70 11.60
C ASP A 50 -29.29 -2.54 13.09
N ILE A 51 -28.40 -1.61 13.42
CA ILE A 51 -28.07 -1.29 14.83
C ILE A 51 -29.11 -0.32 15.43
N ALA A 52 -29.72 0.54 14.62
CA ALA A 52 -30.80 1.42 15.05
C ALA A 52 -32.10 0.66 15.36
N SER A 53 -32.43 -0.40 14.59
CA SER A 53 -33.63 -1.22 14.82
C SER A 53 -33.49 -2.16 16.02
N ALA A 54 -32.29 -2.72 16.27
CA ALA A 54 -32.01 -3.51 17.46
C ALA A 54 -32.13 -2.69 18.77
N THR A 55 -31.68 -1.44 18.75
CA THR A 55 -31.73 -0.53 19.91
C THR A 55 -33.15 0.01 20.16
N MET A 56 -33.92 0.26 19.09
CA MET A 56 -35.33 0.65 19.20
C MET A 56 -36.24 -0.51 19.64
N SER A 57 -35.96 -1.76 19.25
CA SER A 57 -36.72 -2.94 19.73
C SER A 57 -36.52 -3.22 21.22
N ARG A 58 -35.31 -2.98 21.75
CA ARG A 58 -35.02 -3.12 23.18
C ARG A 58 -35.68 -2.03 24.04
N ARG A 59 -35.79 -0.79 23.52
CA ARG A 59 -36.51 0.30 24.23
C ARG A 59 -38.03 0.15 24.21
N SER A 60 -38.59 -0.51 23.19
CA SER A 60 -40.04 -0.79 23.14
C SER A 60 -40.44 -2.03 23.95
N ALA A 61 -39.50 -2.93 24.30
CA ALA A 61 -39.73 -4.07 25.19
C ALA A 61 -39.62 -3.74 26.71
N LEU A 62 -39.04 -2.58 27.07
CA LEU A 62 -38.86 -2.13 28.47
C LEU A 62 -39.81 -0.99 28.89
N GLY A 63 -40.74 -0.60 28.02
CA GLY A 63 -41.50 0.63 28.13
C GLY A 63 -42.99 0.48 28.47
N PHE A 64 -43.43 -0.52 29.23
CA PHE A 64 -44.77 -0.52 29.85
C PHE A 64 -44.79 -1.37 31.12
N GLY A 65 -44.71 -0.73 32.29
CA GLY A 65 -44.89 -1.42 33.57
C GLY A 65 -44.54 -0.59 34.80
N ALA A 66 -45.58 -0.01 35.39
CA ALA A 66 -45.72 0.40 36.80
C ALA A 66 -44.99 1.67 37.32
N ALA A 67 -45.84 2.65 37.63
CA ALA A 67 -45.61 3.79 38.51
C ALA A 67 -45.24 3.39 39.95
N GLY A 68 -44.42 4.21 40.61
CA GLY A 68 -44.18 4.12 42.05
C GLY A 68 -43.27 5.25 42.54
N ALA A 69 -43.83 6.20 43.26
CA ALA A 69 -43.15 7.38 43.79
C ALA A 69 -42.17 7.06 44.93
N LEU A 70 -41.02 7.74 44.96
CA LEU A 70 -40.27 8.01 46.19
C LEU A 70 -39.42 9.27 46.03
N ALA A 71 -39.78 10.29 46.81
CA ALA A 71 -39.02 11.52 46.98
C ALA A 71 -37.97 11.34 48.07
N VAL A 72 -36.72 11.73 47.82
CA VAL A 72 -35.70 11.98 48.87
C VAL A 72 -34.89 13.24 48.54
N VAL A 73 -35.20 14.28 49.32
CA VAL A 73 -34.45 15.44 49.83
C VAL A 73 -33.02 15.72 49.32
N PHE A 74 -32.81 16.97 48.90
CA PHE A 74 -31.54 17.66 48.64
C PHE A 74 -30.62 17.77 49.87
N GLY A 75 -29.31 17.56 49.67
CA GLY A 75 -28.26 17.93 50.63
C GLY A 75 -26.96 18.25 49.91
N ASN A 76 -26.56 19.52 49.94
CA ASN A 76 -25.30 20.07 49.42
C ASN A 76 -24.06 19.46 50.10
N GLY A 77 -23.00 19.21 49.34
CA GLY A 77 -21.69 18.89 49.92
C GLY A 77 -20.56 18.57 48.94
N VAL A 78 -19.91 19.62 48.44
CA VAL A 78 -18.46 19.72 48.16
C VAL A 78 -17.85 18.89 47.01
N THR A 79 -17.55 19.65 45.95
CA THR A 79 -16.52 19.48 44.92
C THR A 79 -15.25 18.71 45.32
N SER A 80 -14.95 17.61 44.64
CA SER A 80 -13.58 17.27 44.18
C SER A 80 -13.61 16.04 43.27
N ALA A 81 -13.66 16.27 41.94
CA ALA A 81 -13.32 15.24 40.98
C ALA A 81 -11.79 15.09 40.98
N GLN A 82 -11.28 13.96 41.45
CA GLN A 82 -9.88 13.58 41.21
C GLN A 82 -9.74 13.09 39.76
N PRO A 83 -8.77 13.62 38.98
CA PRO A 83 -8.44 13.06 37.68
C PRO A 83 -7.74 11.70 37.87
N ALA A 84 -8.16 10.71 37.08
CA ALA A 84 -7.43 9.46 36.93
C ALA A 84 -6.08 9.75 36.25
N THR A 85 -5.00 9.54 36.98
CA THR A 85 -3.62 9.73 36.51
C THR A 85 -3.18 8.52 35.69
N ALA A 86 -3.09 8.69 34.37
CA ALA A 86 -2.39 7.78 33.48
C ALA A 86 -0.87 7.93 33.67
N GLY A 87 -0.28 7.09 34.53
CA GLY A 87 1.15 7.05 34.80
C GLY A 87 1.85 5.91 34.07
N GLY A 88 2.35 6.16 32.86
CA GLY A 88 3.37 5.36 32.19
C GLY A 88 4.49 6.30 31.70
N PRO A 89 5.78 6.05 31.99
CA PRO A 89 6.85 7.06 31.84
C PRO A 89 7.33 7.30 30.40
N GLY A 90 6.47 7.16 29.38
CA GLY A 90 6.84 7.39 27.97
C GLY A 90 5.83 8.17 27.13
N LEU A 91 4.53 8.18 27.48
CA LEU A 91 3.49 8.84 26.69
C LEU A 91 3.29 10.33 27.06
N ALA A 92 3.58 10.71 28.30
CA ALA A 92 3.38 12.08 28.79
C ALA A 92 4.51 13.06 28.43
N ALA A 93 5.70 12.55 28.05
CA ALA A 93 6.85 13.37 27.70
C ALA A 93 6.77 13.89 26.25
N ALA A 94 6.42 13.03 25.28
CA ALA A 94 6.16 13.45 23.90
C ALA A 94 5.02 14.48 23.81
N ALA A 95 3.97 14.31 24.62
CA ALA A 95 2.87 15.27 24.71
C ALA A 95 3.25 16.64 25.33
N LYS A 96 4.37 16.74 26.05
CA LYS A 96 4.82 17.98 26.71
C LYS A 96 5.95 18.70 25.96
N ASP A 97 6.87 17.96 25.34
CA ASP A 97 8.09 18.50 24.73
C ASP A 97 8.06 18.46 23.19
N GLY A 98 7.09 17.76 22.58
CA GLY A 98 7.01 17.53 21.13
C GLY A 98 8.09 16.57 20.62
N PHE A 99 7.97 16.14 19.36
CA PHE A 99 9.03 15.39 18.69
C PHE A 99 10.29 16.24 18.51
N GLY A 100 11.44 15.58 18.47
CA GLY A 100 12.72 16.24 18.21
C GLY A 100 12.71 17.01 16.88
N LYS A 101 13.60 18.00 16.73
CA LYS A 101 13.69 18.74 15.46
C LYS A 101 14.49 17.93 14.44
N SER A 102 13.83 17.53 13.35
CA SER A 102 14.51 16.89 12.21
C SER A 102 15.66 17.74 11.68
N LYS A 103 16.76 17.08 11.26
CA LYS A 103 17.87 17.73 10.55
C LYS A 103 17.52 18.09 9.10
N LEU A 104 16.48 17.46 8.55
CA LEU A 104 15.96 17.76 7.22
C LEU A 104 15.02 18.97 7.27
N LYS A 105 15.61 20.17 7.15
CA LYS A 105 14.86 21.43 7.11
C LYS A 105 14.57 21.83 5.67
N PHE A 106 13.33 22.18 5.37
CA PHE A 106 12.92 22.68 4.06
C PHE A 106 11.78 23.69 4.21
N THR A 107 11.58 24.48 3.15
CA THR A 107 10.34 25.25 2.95
C THR A 107 9.47 24.44 2.00
N ALA A 108 8.20 24.23 2.36
CA ALA A 108 7.27 23.51 1.50
C ALA A 108 7.24 24.12 0.08
N ILE A 109 7.20 23.26 -0.94
CA ILE A 109 7.01 23.73 -2.31
C ILE A 109 5.57 24.19 -2.52
N ALA A 110 5.35 25.04 -3.53
CA ALA A 110 4.01 25.28 -4.03
C ALA A 110 3.49 24.03 -4.75
N PRO A 111 2.18 23.75 -4.70
CA PRO A 111 1.57 22.68 -5.50
C PRO A 111 1.89 22.84 -6.99
N VAL A 112 2.27 21.75 -7.62
CA VAL A 112 2.67 21.71 -9.04
C VAL A 112 1.50 21.23 -9.89
N ASP A 113 1.21 21.90 -11.00
CA ASP A 113 0.15 21.47 -11.93
C ASP A 113 0.45 20.07 -12.48
N ALA A 114 -0.56 19.20 -12.54
CA ALA A 114 -0.40 17.81 -12.96
C ALA A 114 0.16 17.63 -14.39
N ALA A 115 0.10 18.65 -15.25
CA ALA A 115 0.64 18.58 -16.61
C ALA A 115 2.16 18.88 -16.68
N VAL A 116 2.80 19.25 -15.58
CA VAL A 116 4.24 19.58 -15.54
C VAL A 116 5.08 18.30 -15.55
N ASP A 117 5.86 18.09 -16.59
CA ASP A 117 6.83 16.99 -16.69
C ASP A 117 8.17 17.38 -16.03
N ALA A 118 8.18 17.49 -14.70
CA ALA A 118 9.39 17.77 -13.94
C ALA A 118 9.35 17.12 -12.55
N PHE A 119 10.51 16.66 -12.08
CA PHE A 119 10.69 16.28 -10.68
C PHE A 119 11.07 17.53 -9.88
N THR A 120 10.15 18.01 -9.05
CA THR A 120 10.26 19.31 -8.36
C THR A 120 10.59 19.09 -6.88
N VAL A 121 11.61 19.80 -6.38
CA VAL A 121 12.10 19.70 -4.99
C VAL A 121 12.24 21.08 -4.36
N PRO A 122 12.39 21.20 -3.02
CA PRO A 122 12.51 22.49 -2.36
C PRO A 122 13.81 23.22 -2.74
N ALA A 123 13.81 24.55 -2.58
CA ALA A 123 15.04 25.33 -2.71
C ALA A 123 16.13 24.82 -1.74
N GLY A 124 17.37 24.76 -2.21
CA GLY A 124 18.50 24.19 -1.47
C GLY A 124 18.64 22.66 -1.59
N PHE A 125 17.73 21.99 -2.30
CA PHE A 125 17.84 20.58 -2.62
C PHE A 125 18.12 20.36 -4.11
N SER A 126 18.72 19.21 -4.40
CA SER A 126 18.85 18.62 -5.73
C SER A 126 18.43 17.16 -5.66
N TRP A 127 18.31 16.54 -6.83
CA TRP A 127 17.90 15.16 -6.94
C TRP A 127 18.69 14.45 -8.04
N GLN A 128 18.82 13.14 -7.92
CA GLN A 128 19.37 12.29 -8.98
C GLN A 128 18.70 10.90 -8.96
N PRO A 129 18.50 10.23 -10.10
CA PRO A 129 18.11 8.83 -10.09
C PRO A 129 19.27 7.99 -9.52
N ILE A 130 18.97 7.06 -8.61
CA ILE A 130 19.91 6.01 -8.20
C ILE A 130 20.01 4.97 -9.32
N ILE A 131 18.85 4.47 -9.75
CA ILE A 131 18.71 3.43 -10.76
C ILE A 131 17.37 3.60 -11.48
N ARG A 132 17.33 3.23 -12.75
CA ARG A 132 16.20 3.47 -13.66
C ARG A 132 15.84 2.17 -14.36
N TRP A 133 14.59 2.01 -14.77
CA TRP A 133 14.17 0.88 -15.61
C TRP A 133 15.16 0.63 -16.75
N GLY A 134 15.55 -0.62 -16.94
CA GLY A 134 16.48 -1.03 -18.00
C GLY A 134 17.96 -0.87 -17.65
N ASP A 135 18.31 -0.21 -16.53
CA ASP A 135 19.71 -0.12 -16.12
C ASP A 135 20.30 -1.54 -15.86
N PRO A 136 21.53 -1.83 -16.34
CA PRO A 136 22.11 -3.16 -16.29
C PRO A 136 22.60 -3.54 -14.88
N LEU A 137 22.19 -4.70 -14.36
CA LEU A 137 22.50 -5.12 -12.99
C LEU A 137 23.77 -5.98 -12.86
N PHE A 138 24.10 -6.77 -13.87
CA PHE A 138 25.20 -7.74 -13.84
C PHE A 138 26.31 -7.32 -14.82
N ASN A 139 27.53 -7.83 -14.63
CA ASN A 139 28.66 -7.52 -15.53
C ASN A 139 28.37 -7.84 -17.00
N ASP A 140 27.62 -8.92 -17.24
CA ASP A 140 27.18 -9.39 -18.55
C ASP A 140 25.80 -8.85 -18.99
N SER A 141 25.16 -7.99 -18.18
CA SER A 141 23.89 -7.38 -18.56
C SER A 141 24.07 -6.49 -19.79
N PRO A 142 23.21 -6.65 -20.82
CA PRO A 142 23.22 -5.77 -21.97
C PRO A 142 22.85 -4.35 -21.57
N ALA A 143 23.41 -3.37 -22.27
CA ALA A 143 22.98 -1.98 -22.15
C ALA A 143 21.51 -1.85 -22.56
N PHE A 144 20.80 -0.89 -21.95
CA PHE A 144 19.43 -0.59 -22.34
C PHE A 144 19.40 -0.04 -23.78
N ASP A 145 18.60 -0.67 -24.63
CA ASP A 145 18.35 -0.25 -26.00
C ASP A 145 16.84 -0.37 -26.23
N VAL A 146 16.18 0.79 -26.27
CA VAL A 146 14.71 0.89 -26.38
C VAL A 146 14.18 0.29 -27.69
N ASP A 147 14.97 0.33 -28.76
CA ASP A 147 14.57 -0.15 -30.08
C ASP A 147 14.88 -1.64 -30.29
N ARG A 148 15.67 -2.25 -29.39
CA ARG A 148 16.14 -3.64 -29.49
C ARG A 148 16.01 -4.40 -28.17
N GLN A 149 14.87 -4.22 -27.51
CA GLN A 149 14.56 -4.93 -26.27
C GLN A 149 14.37 -6.44 -26.50
N SER A 150 14.61 -7.22 -25.46
CA SER A 150 14.23 -8.63 -25.41
C SER A 150 13.97 -9.06 -23.97
N ALA A 151 13.16 -10.11 -23.78
CA ALA A 151 12.88 -10.66 -22.46
C ALA A 151 14.16 -11.12 -21.75
N LYS A 152 15.12 -11.68 -22.51
CA LYS A 152 16.43 -12.08 -22.00
C LYS A 152 17.25 -10.89 -21.48
N ALA A 153 17.22 -9.76 -22.18
CA ALA A 153 17.87 -8.54 -21.73
C ALA A 153 17.19 -7.99 -20.47
N GLN A 154 15.86 -7.87 -20.50
CA GLN A 154 15.06 -7.33 -19.41
C GLN A 154 15.20 -8.15 -18.12
N ALA A 155 15.32 -9.47 -18.22
CA ALA A 155 15.56 -10.37 -17.08
C ALA A 155 16.91 -10.09 -16.36
N ARG A 156 17.82 -9.34 -16.99
CA ARG A 156 19.13 -8.94 -16.44
C ARG A 156 19.24 -7.45 -16.15
N GLN A 157 18.15 -6.70 -16.22
CA GLN A 157 18.10 -5.26 -16.01
C GLN A 157 17.18 -4.91 -14.84
N PHE A 158 17.24 -3.68 -14.33
CA PHE A 158 16.26 -3.18 -13.37
C PHE A 158 14.84 -3.25 -13.97
N GLY A 159 13.85 -3.66 -13.17
CA GLY A 159 12.47 -3.82 -13.63
C GLY A 159 11.78 -2.49 -13.95
N TYR A 160 10.51 -2.56 -14.33
CA TYR A 160 9.72 -1.37 -14.71
C TYR A 160 9.15 -0.69 -13.45
N ASN A 161 7.91 -0.20 -13.49
CA ASN A 161 7.15 0.50 -12.44
C ASN A 161 7.58 0.08 -11.03
N ASN A 162 8.60 0.78 -10.55
CA ASN A 162 9.16 0.54 -9.24
C ASN A 162 8.20 1.09 -8.20
N ASP A 163 8.00 0.31 -7.16
CA ASP A 163 7.12 0.67 -6.07
C ASP A 163 7.92 0.69 -4.76
N TYR A 164 7.46 0.04 -3.70
CA TYR A 164 8.16 -0.04 -2.43
C TYR A 164 9.65 -0.28 -2.59
N THR A 165 10.40 0.53 -1.85
CA THR A 165 11.84 0.49 -1.86
C THR A 165 12.35 0.73 -0.45
N ASP A 166 13.47 0.08 -0.11
CA ASP A 166 14.21 0.38 1.12
C ASP A 166 15.73 0.26 0.90
N ILE A 167 16.51 0.98 1.71
CA ILE A 167 17.97 1.02 1.67
C ILE A 167 18.53 0.47 2.99
N LEU A 168 19.03 -0.76 2.95
CA LEU A 168 19.57 -1.43 4.13
C LEU A 168 21.09 -1.31 4.17
N PRO A 169 21.67 -0.63 5.18
CA PRO A 169 23.12 -0.47 5.27
C PRO A 169 23.82 -1.81 5.51
N LEU A 170 24.93 -2.03 4.80
CA LEU A 170 25.78 -3.23 4.92
C LEU A 170 27.01 -3.03 5.81
N ASP A 171 27.27 -1.79 6.21
CA ASP A 171 28.40 -1.45 7.07
C ASP A 171 28.02 -0.36 8.10
N ALA A 172 28.74 -0.35 9.22
CA ALA A 172 28.51 0.62 10.30
C ALA A 172 28.81 2.08 9.90
N LYS A 173 29.59 2.28 8.83
CA LYS A 173 29.90 3.62 8.29
C LYS A 173 28.82 4.12 7.33
N LYS A 174 27.80 3.28 7.05
CA LYS A 174 26.73 3.49 6.07
C LYS A 174 27.25 3.92 4.71
N ARG A 175 28.36 3.34 4.23
CA ARG A 175 28.95 3.65 2.91
C ARG A 175 28.62 2.61 1.85
N ARG A 176 28.18 1.43 2.28
CA ARG A 176 27.59 0.39 1.44
C ARG A 176 26.20 0.06 1.94
N ALA A 177 25.30 -0.25 1.03
CA ALA A 177 23.95 -0.68 1.31
C ALA A 177 23.45 -1.65 0.23
N VAL A 178 22.34 -2.32 0.48
CA VAL A 178 21.48 -2.87 -0.59
C VAL A 178 20.25 -1.99 -0.73
N LEU A 179 19.87 -1.73 -1.97
CA LEU A 179 18.57 -1.21 -2.36
C LEU A 179 17.69 -2.39 -2.78
N PHE A 180 16.57 -2.56 -2.10
CA PHE A 180 15.50 -3.45 -2.54
C PHE A 180 14.42 -2.64 -3.25
N THR A 181 13.81 -3.19 -4.31
CA THR A 181 12.71 -2.52 -5.02
C THR A 181 11.69 -3.52 -5.57
N ASN A 182 10.41 -3.25 -5.33
CA ASN A 182 9.28 -3.92 -5.98
C ASN A 182 9.12 -3.44 -7.43
N HIS A 183 8.60 -4.30 -8.31
CA HIS A 183 8.17 -3.94 -9.67
C HIS A 183 6.74 -4.44 -9.90
N GLU A 184 5.80 -3.53 -9.76
CA GLU A 184 4.38 -3.85 -9.61
C GLU A 184 3.73 -4.27 -10.93
N TYR A 185 3.93 -3.49 -12.00
CA TYR A 185 3.37 -3.72 -13.32
C TYR A 185 4.19 -3.14 -14.48
N THR A 186 3.65 -3.22 -15.70
CA THR A 186 4.27 -2.73 -16.95
C THR A 186 3.29 -1.95 -17.83
N ASN A 187 3.82 -1.06 -18.66
CA ASN A 187 3.07 -0.30 -19.66
C ASN A 187 3.61 -0.61 -21.06
N GLU A 188 3.33 -1.79 -21.62
CA GLU A 188 3.94 -2.23 -22.88
C GLU A 188 3.72 -1.24 -24.05
N ASN A 189 2.60 -0.50 -24.04
CA ASN A 189 2.27 0.49 -25.07
C ASN A 189 3.22 1.69 -25.15
N ILE A 190 3.91 2.01 -24.04
CA ILE A 190 4.95 3.03 -24.03
C ILE A 190 6.34 2.42 -23.92
N MET A 191 6.47 1.17 -23.45
CA MET A 191 7.76 0.48 -23.36
C MET A 191 8.27 -0.01 -24.71
N VAL A 192 7.43 -0.62 -25.55
CA VAL A 192 7.88 -1.29 -26.79
C VAL A 192 7.38 -0.58 -28.06
N PRO A 193 8.21 -0.49 -29.11
CA PRO A 193 7.78 0.06 -30.40
C PRO A 193 6.63 -0.73 -31.03
N ALA A 194 5.79 -0.04 -31.80
CA ALA A 194 4.76 -0.69 -32.60
C ALA A 194 5.38 -1.68 -33.60
N GLY A 195 4.77 -2.86 -33.75
CA GLY A 195 5.23 -3.89 -34.69
C GLY A 195 6.20 -4.92 -34.10
N PHE A 196 6.55 -4.82 -32.82
CA PHE A 196 7.22 -5.90 -32.09
C PHE A 196 6.37 -7.19 -32.08
N ASP A 197 7.06 -8.33 -32.03
CA ASP A 197 6.38 -9.63 -31.87
C ASP A 197 5.56 -9.64 -30.58
N ALA A 198 4.33 -10.18 -30.66
CA ALA A 198 3.39 -10.12 -29.56
C ALA A 198 3.79 -11.03 -28.39
N ALA A 199 4.39 -12.20 -28.67
CA ALA A 199 4.86 -13.10 -27.63
C ALA A 199 6.12 -12.53 -26.94
N GLU A 200 7.03 -11.94 -27.72
CA GLU A 200 8.21 -11.27 -27.17
C GLU A 200 7.81 -10.04 -26.33
N THR A 201 6.82 -9.26 -26.77
CA THR A 201 6.28 -8.14 -25.99
C THR A 201 5.74 -8.61 -24.63
N ARG A 202 4.96 -9.69 -24.59
CA ARG A 202 4.46 -10.27 -23.35
C ARG A 202 5.60 -10.81 -22.47
N ALA A 203 6.62 -11.41 -23.08
CA ALA A 203 7.79 -11.93 -22.38
C ALA A 203 8.66 -10.81 -21.78
N ILE A 204 8.85 -9.69 -22.49
CA ILE A 204 9.49 -8.47 -21.97
C ILE A 204 8.70 -7.96 -20.75
N GLY A 205 7.37 -7.83 -20.89
CA GLY A 205 6.48 -7.46 -19.79
C GLY A 205 6.68 -8.36 -18.56
N ARG A 206 6.60 -9.68 -18.72
CA ARG A 206 6.86 -10.66 -17.64
C ARG A 206 8.23 -10.48 -16.99
N ALA A 207 9.27 -10.27 -17.79
CA ALA A 207 10.64 -10.13 -17.29
C ALA A 207 10.90 -8.79 -16.57
N ALA A 208 10.02 -7.80 -16.74
CA ALA A 208 10.11 -6.49 -16.09
C ALA A 208 9.37 -6.41 -14.75
N HIS A 209 8.52 -7.39 -14.41
CA HIS A 209 7.86 -7.52 -13.10
C HIS A 209 8.80 -8.17 -12.07
N GLY A 210 8.30 -8.25 -10.82
CA GLY A 210 8.92 -8.99 -9.73
C GLY A 210 9.72 -8.08 -8.83
N LEU A 211 10.92 -8.48 -8.43
CA LEU A 211 11.71 -7.74 -7.43
C LEU A 211 13.15 -7.54 -7.90
N THR A 212 13.80 -6.52 -7.37
CA THR A 212 15.24 -6.28 -7.57
C THR A 212 15.94 -6.00 -6.25
N VAL A 213 17.15 -6.56 -6.10
CA VAL A 213 18.14 -6.12 -5.11
C VAL A 213 19.37 -5.61 -5.86
N VAL A 214 19.91 -4.46 -5.46
CA VAL A 214 21.14 -3.89 -6.03
C VAL A 214 22.01 -3.29 -4.92
N GLU A 215 23.33 -3.51 -4.98
CA GLU A 215 24.25 -2.86 -4.04
C GLU A 215 24.44 -1.38 -4.38
N LEU A 216 24.54 -0.57 -3.33
CA LEU A 216 24.84 0.85 -3.39
C LEU A 216 26.17 1.16 -2.71
N GLU A 217 26.84 2.18 -3.21
CA GLU A 217 28.01 2.78 -2.57
C GLU A 217 27.91 4.30 -2.51
N ARG A 218 28.53 4.90 -1.48
CA ARG A 218 28.74 6.35 -1.38
C ARG A 218 30.03 6.67 -0.62
N LYS A 219 30.54 7.89 -0.83
CA LYS A 219 31.80 8.33 -0.18
C LYS A 219 31.64 8.54 1.33
N ASN A 220 30.53 9.14 1.76
CA ASN A 220 30.16 9.39 3.15
C ASN A 220 28.65 9.68 3.24
N THR A 221 28.10 9.86 4.45
CA THR A 221 26.66 10.03 4.69
C THR A 221 26.03 11.28 4.07
N ASN A 222 26.84 12.29 3.69
CA ASN A 222 26.37 13.53 3.07
C ASN A 222 26.54 13.49 1.54
N GLN A 223 26.84 12.33 0.96
CA GLN A 223 27.05 12.17 -0.47
C GLN A 223 26.01 11.20 -1.02
N PRO A 224 25.51 11.46 -2.24
CA PRO A 224 24.47 10.63 -2.82
C PRO A 224 25.00 9.23 -3.17
N TRP A 225 24.09 8.26 -3.13
CA TRP A 225 24.35 6.87 -3.48
C TRP A 225 24.55 6.70 -4.98
N SER A 226 25.40 5.75 -5.35
CA SER A 226 25.53 5.20 -6.71
C SER A 226 25.30 3.69 -6.64
N TYR A 227 24.57 3.12 -7.59
CA TYR A 227 24.44 1.66 -7.66
C TYR A 227 25.71 1.03 -8.25
N VAL A 228 26.00 -0.20 -7.85
CA VAL A 228 27.20 -0.93 -8.28
C VAL A 228 26.79 -2.05 -9.24
N LYS A 229 26.99 -1.82 -10.54
CA LYS A 229 26.80 -2.86 -11.57
C LYS A 229 27.72 -4.05 -11.30
N GLY A 230 27.18 -5.26 -11.37
CA GLY A 230 27.94 -6.50 -11.19
C GLY A 230 28.32 -6.83 -9.75
N ALA A 231 27.75 -6.12 -8.77
CA ALA A 231 27.97 -6.41 -7.36
C ALA A 231 27.36 -7.77 -6.97
N PRO A 232 27.98 -8.50 -6.03
CA PRO A 232 27.61 -9.87 -5.70
C PRO A 232 26.19 -10.03 -5.14
N LEU A 233 25.63 -9.01 -4.48
CA LEU A 233 24.26 -9.08 -3.94
C LEU A 233 23.19 -8.71 -4.98
N ASN A 234 23.57 -8.26 -6.18
CA ASN A 234 22.60 -7.89 -7.21
C ASN A 234 21.76 -9.11 -7.61
N ARG A 235 20.44 -8.95 -7.65
CA ARG A 235 19.51 -10.04 -7.94
C ARG A 235 18.22 -9.55 -8.58
N ARG A 236 17.72 -10.30 -9.57
CA ARG A 236 16.35 -10.21 -10.06
C ARG A 236 15.55 -11.40 -9.57
N PHE A 237 14.32 -11.13 -9.15
CA PHE A 237 13.32 -12.13 -8.86
C PHE A 237 12.28 -12.05 -9.97
N LEU A 238 12.23 -13.11 -10.78
CA LEU A 238 11.41 -13.17 -12.00
C LEU A 238 10.16 -14.02 -11.74
N THR A 239 9.27 -14.05 -12.73
CA THR A 239 8.01 -14.81 -12.67
C THR A 239 8.20 -16.34 -12.60
N ASP A 240 9.42 -16.85 -12.75
CA ASP A 240 9.81 -18.25 -12.60
C ASP A 240 10.74 -18.52 -11.39
N THR A 241 11.10 -17.49 -10.62
CA THR A 241 11.87 -17.63 -9.37
C THR A 241 11.06 -18.44 -8.37
N SER A 242 11.69 -19.39 -7.68
CA SER A 242 11.00 -20.25 -6.71
C SER A 242 10.88 -19.57 -5.36
N TYR A 243 9.67 -19.59 -4.80
CA TYR A 243 9.32 -19.11 -3.48
C TYR A 243 8.82 -20.27 -2.63
N GLU A 244 9.24 -20.34 -1.37
CA GLU A 244 8.70 -21.29 -0.39
C GLU A 244 7.35 -20.77 0.14
N LEU A 245 6.29 -21.59 0.08
CA LEU A 245 5.06 -21.29 0.82
C LEU A 245 5.22 -21.80 2.26
N THR A 246 5.08 -20.89 3.22
CA THR A 246 5.17 -21.18 4.65
C THR A 246 3.82 -20.99 5.33
N GLY A 247 3.69 -21.55 6.54
CA GLY A 247 2.47 -21.45 7.35
C GLY A 247 1.41 -22.50 7.04
N PRO A 248 0.23 -22.42 7.69
CA PRO A 248 -0.71 -23.53 7.73
C PRO A 248 -1.30 -23.95 6.38
N ALA A 249 -1.40 -23.05 5.39
CA ALA A 249 -1.93 -23.40 4.08
C ALA A 249 -0.91 -24.18 3.22
N ALA A 250 0.37 -24.18 3.59
CA ALA A 250 1.44 -24.84 2.84
C ALA A 250 1.25 -26.36 2.79
N GLY A 251 1.12 -26.89 1.57
CA GLY A 251 0.86 -28.30 1.31
C GLY A 251 -0.60 -28.74 1.46
N SER A 252 -1.52 -27.80 1.68
CA SER A 252 -2.95 -28.08 1.59
C SER A 252 -3.39 -28.31 0.13
N ALA A 253 -4.49 -29.04 -0.05
CA ALA A 253 -5.06 -29.28 -1.39
C ALA A 253 -5.50 -28.00 -2.11
N LEU A 254 -5.65 -26.88 -1.39
CA LEU A 254 -6.06 -25.58 -1.95
C LEU A 254 -4.94 -24.85 -2.69
N VAL A 255 -3.69 -25.31 -2.54
CA VAL A 255 -2.50 -24.68 -3.14
C VAL A 255 -1.66 -25.67 -3.97
N THR A 256 -2.13 -26.90 -4.19
CA THR A 256 -1.46 -27.87 -5.06
C THR A 256 -1.84 -27.65 -6.52
N THR A 257 -0.88 -27.79 -7.43
CA THR A 257 -1.08 -27.77 -8.88
C THR A 257 -0.33 -28.93 -9.54
N VAL A 258 -0.55 -29.17 -10.83
CA VAL A 258 0.18 -30.22 -11.57
C VAL A 258 1.70 -29.99 -11.58
N ALA A 259 2.15 -28.74 -11.54
CA ALA A 259 3.56 -28.37 -11.51
C ALA A 259 4.17 -28.41 -10.10
N ASP A 260 3.33 -28.32 -9.06
CA ASP A 260 3.74 -28.47 -7.66
C ASP A 260 2.68 -29.28 -6.88
N PRO A 261 2.73 -30.62 -6.97
CA PRO A 261 1.82 -31.49 -6.22
C PRO A 261 2.05 -31.43 -4.71
N SER A 262 3.19 -30.88 -4.26
CA SER A 262 3.49 -30.73 -2.84
C SER A 262 2.84 -29.51 -2.22
N GLY A 263 2.42 -28.52 -3.02
CA GLY A 263 1.79 -27.29 -2.57
C GLY A 263 2.69 -26.40 -1.72
N ARG A 264 4.02 -26.44 -1.94
CA ARG A 264 5.03 -25.79 -1.09
C ARG A 264 6.00 -24.88 -1.85
N THR A 265 6.01 -24.91 -3.17
CA THR A 265 6.95 -24.11 -3.97
C THR A 265 6.22 -23.41 -5.09
N ILE A 266 6.20 -22.08 -5.04
CA ILE A 266 5.47 -21.22 -5.97
C ILE A 266 6.45 -20.51 -6.89
N LYS A 267 6.15 -20.46 -8.18
CA LYS A 267 6.97 -19.76 -9.17
C LYS A 267 6.46 -18.34 -9.37
N GLY A 268 7.30 -17.39 -8.99
CA GLY A 268 7.06 -15.97 -9.17
C GLY A 268 6.25 -15.30 -8.06
N THR A 269 6.21 -13.99 -8.19
CA THR A 269 5.43 -13.04 -7.40
C THR A 269 4.79 -12.04 -8.35
N LEU A 270 3.64 -11.47 -8.01
CA LEU A 270 2.84 -10.63 -8.91
C LEU A 270 2.23 -9.43 -8.17
N GLY A 271 2.09 -8.30 -8.87
CA GLY A 271 1.46 -7.10 -8.32
C GLY A 271 2.14 -6.64 -7.04
N ASN A 272 3.48 -6.65 -7.03
CA ASN A 272 4.28 -6.26 -5.88
C ASN A 272 4.15 -4.76 -5.64
N CYS A 273 3.33 -4.36 -4.67
CA CYS A 273 2.92 -2.98 -4.42
C CYS A 273 3.82 -2.34 -3.35
N SER A 274 3.29 -2.06 -2.16
CA SER A 274 4.03 -1.56 -1.01
C SER A 274 4.81 -2.66 -0.24
N GLY A 275 5.32 -2.34 0.94
CA GLY A 275 6.14 -3.23 1.74
C GLY A 275 6.58 -2.69 3.10
N GLY A 276 7.45 -3.46 3.77
CA GLY A 276 8.00 -3.10 5.07
C GLY A 276 9.30 -3.82 5.40
N THR A 277 10.10 -3.26 6.31
CA THR A 277 11.38 -3.86 6.73
C THR A 277 11.26 -4.48 8.10
N THR A 278 11.67 -5.75 8.21
CA THR A 278 11.63 -6.47 9.49
C THR A 278 12.81 -6.07 10.38
N PRO A 279 12.67 -6.16 11.72
CA PRO A 279 13.77 -5.95 12.65
C PRO A 279 14.95 -6.91 12.49
N TRP A 280 14.79 -8.02 11.73
CA TRP A 280 15.86 -8.97 11.41
C TRP A 280 16.45 -8.81 10.00
N GLY A 281 16.14 -7.68 9.34
CA GLY A 281 16.80 -7.24 8.11
C GLY A 281 16.35 -7.99 6.86
N THR A 282 15.08 -8.40 6.80
CA THR A 282 14.38 -8.87 5.59
C THR A 282 13.35 -7.84 5.14
N ILE A 283 12.94 -7.93 3.89
CA ILE A 283 11.88 -7.10 3.31
C ILE A 283 10.59 -7.91 3.18
N LEU A 284 9.47 -7.29 3.50
CA LEU A 284 8.12 -7.76 3.21
C LEU A 284 7.56 -6.97 2.02
N SER A 285 7.00 -7.67 1.04
CA SER A 285 6.32 -7.10 -0.14
C SER A 285 4.89 -7.65 -0.22
N GLY A 286 3.93 -6.78 -0.54
CA GLY A 286 2.53 -7.15 -0.75
C GLY A 286 2.26 -7.58 -2.18
N GLU A 287 1.66 -8.76 -2.38
CA GLU A 287 1.01 -9.11 -3.65
C GLU A 287 -0.42 -8.54 -3.65
N GLU A 288 -0.65 -7.51 -4.45
CA GLU A 288 -1.84 -6.66 -4.39
C GLU A 288 -2.84 -7.05 -5.49
N ASN A 289 -2.87 -6.38 -6.65
CA ASN A 289 -3.75 -6.71 -7.78
C ASN A 289 -3.39 -8.00 -8.56
N PHE A 290 -3.09 -9.10 -7.85
CA PHE A 290 -2.73 -10.40 -8.44
C PHE A 290 -3.86 -11.01 -9.29
N ASN A 291 -5.12 -10.66 -9.05
CA ASN A 291 -6.27 -11.19 -9.77
C ASN A 291 -6.23 -10.85 -11.26
N GLY A 292 -5.68 -9.68 -11.62
CA GLY A 292 -5.57 -9.20 -13.01
C GLY A 292 -4.60 -9.98 -13.90
N TYR A 293 -3.93 -11.00 -13.34
CA TYR A 293 -2.99 -11.86 -14.04
C TYR A 293 -3.57 -13.24 -14.38
N PHE A 294 -4.77 -13.57 -13.90
CA PHE A 294 -5.37 -14.88 -14.08
C PHE A 294 -6.70 -14.82 -14.83
N VAL A 295 -6.87 -15.74 -15.78
CA VAL A 295 -8.18 -16.11 -16.29
C VAL A 295 -8.74 -17.24 -15.42
N SER A 296 -9.97 -17.09 -14.95
CA SER A 296 -10.70 -18.08 -14.16
C SER A 296 -12.05 -18.44 -14.80
N ALA A 297 -12.75 -19.44 -14.27
CA ALA A 297 -14.17 -19.61 -14.57
C ALA A 297 -14.97 -18.36 -14.17
N GLY A 298 -14.60 -17.69 -13.08
CA GLY A 298 -15.22 -16.44 -12.64
C GLY A 298 -16.62 -16.61 -12.05
N THR A 299 -17.04 -17.84 -11.79
CA THR A 299 -18.42 -18.17 -11.42
C THR A 299 -18.58 -18.54 -9.96
N SER A 300 -17.52 -19.03 -9.29
CA SER A 300 -17.59 -19.40 -7.88
C SER A 300 -17.75 -18.16 -6.98
N ALA A 301 -18.26 -18.35 -5.77
CA ALA A 301 -18.35 -17.26 -4.80
C ALA A 301 -16.97 -16.68 -4.47
N ALA A 302 -15.94 -17.53 -4.35
CA ALA A 302 -14.56 -17.10 -4.14
C ALA A 302 -14.01 -16.32 -5.34
N ASP A 303 -14.22 -16.79 -6.58
CA ASP A 303 -13.77 -16.04 -7.78
C ASP A 303 -14.31 -14.62 -7.78
N LYS A 304 -15.63 -14.48 -7.57
CA LYS A 304 -16.30 -13.18 -7.54
C LYS A 304 -15.75 -12.28 -6.44
N ARG A 305 -15.50 -12.83 -5.25
CA ARG A 305 -15.01 -12.08 -4.09
C ARG A 305 -13.57 -11.58 -4.24
N TYR A 306 -12.78 -12.24 -5.08
CA TYR A 306 -11.40 -11.89 -5.40
C TYR A 306 -11.24 -11.20 -6.77
N GLY A 307 -12.35 -10.86 -7.45
CA GLY A 307 -12.31 -10.19 -8.75
C GLY A 307 -11.72 -11.05 -9.88
N LEU A 308 -11.79 -12.37 -9.77
CA LEU A 308 -11.34 -13.30 -10.82
C LEU A 308 -12.44 -13.47 -11.87
N THR A 309 -12.10 -13.35 -13.15
CA THR A 309 -13.07 -13.40 -14.25
C THR A 309 -12.62 -14.32 -15.38
N SER A 310 -13.54 -14.64 -16.30
CA SER A 310 -13.26 -15.43 -17.50
C SER A 310 -12.82 -14.60 -18.71
N LYS A 311 -12.69 -13.28 -18.53
CA LYS A 311 -12.22 -12.37 -19.58
C LYS A 311 -10.71 -12.56 -19.78
N PRO A 312 -10.21 -12.44 -21.02
CA PRO A 312 -8.77 -12.34 -21.25
C PRO A 312 -8.17 -11.21 -20.42
N THR A 313 -6.97 -11.44 -19.88
CA THR A 313 -6.28 -10.42 -19.09
C THR A 313 -5.72 -9.34 -20.01
N ALA A 314 -5.47 -8.13 -19.49
CA ALA A 314 -4.81 -7.07 -20.27
C ALA A 314 -3.41 -7.49 -20.78
N ARG A 315 -2.73 -8.34 -20.00
CA ARG A 315 -1.37 -8.83 -20.26
C ARG A 315 -1.33 -10.03 -21.20
N GLN A 316 -2.40 -10.81 -21.24
CA GLN A 316 -2.57 -12.00 -22.08
C GLN A 316 -1.48 -13.08 -21.85
N TRP A 317 -0.95 -13.19 -20.62
CA TRP A 317 0.08 -14.18 -20.31
C TRP A 317 -0.43 -15.61 -20.35
N GLU A 318 -1.74 -15.80 -20.19
CA GLU A 318 -2.43 -17.08 -20.38
C GLU A 318 -2.24 -17.70 -21.77
N LEU A 319 -1.84 -16.90 -22.77
CA LEU A 319 -1.54 -17.38 -24.12
C LEU A 319 -0.18 -18.08 -24.22
N ASP A 320 0.75 -17.79 -23.31
CA ASP A 320 2.13 -18.28 -23.37
C ASP A 320 2.45 -19.28 -22.25
N ASP A 321 1.80 -19.13 -21.09
CA ASP A 321 2.07 -19.95 -19.90
C ASP A 321 0.73 -20.43 -19.30
N PRO A 322 0.45 -21.76 -19.34
CA PRO A 322 -0.85 -22.32 -19.00
C PRO A 322 -1.24 -22.11 -17.54
N ARG A 323 -0.30 -21.75 -16.65
CA ARG A 323 -0.59 -21.51 -15.23
C ARG A 323 -1.48 -20.27 -15.01
N PHE A 324 -1.46 -19.31 -15.93
CA PHE A 324 -2.27 -18.09 -15.83
C PHE A 324 -3.72 -18.27 -16.29
N ASP A 325 -4.12 -19.49 -16.67
CA ASP A 325 -5.52 -19.85 -16.89
C ASP A 325 -5.90 -21.01 -15.97
N THR A 326 -6.64 -20.70 -14.90
CA THR A 326 -7.02 -21.68 -13.87
C THR A 326 -8.07 -22.68 -14.37
N ARG A 327 -8.63 -22.48 -15.57
CA ARG A 327 -9.52 -23.46 -16.22
C ARG A 327 -8.73 -24.64 -16.80
N ASN A 328 -7.42 -24.49 -16.98
CA ASN A 328 -6.57 -25.55 -17.48
C ASN A 328 -6.49 -26.72 -16.47
N PRO A 329 -6.58 -27.99 -16.93
CA PRO A 329 -6.48 -29.15 -16.06
C PRO A 329 -5.20 -29.12 -15.21
N GLY A 330 -5.36 -29.21 -13.88
CA GLY A 330 -4.25 -29.20 -12.92
C GLY A 330 -3.77 -27.82 -12.46
N TYR A 331 -4.33 -26.72 -12.98
CA TYR A 331 -3.98 -25.34 -12.58
C TYR A 331 -5.12 -24.59 -11.86
N ALA A 332 -6.20 -25.30 -11.48
CA ALA A 332 -7.36 -24.71 -10.79
C ALA A 332 -7.01 -23.88 -9.54
N ASN A 333 -5.93 -24.24 -8.85
CA ASN A 333 -5.47 -23.57 -7.64
C ASN A 333 -4.32 -22.57 -7.89
N GLU A 334 -3.93 -22.30 -9.13
CA GLU A 334 -2.77 -21.42 -9.37
C GLU A 334 -3.00 -20.02 -8.80
N SER A 335 -4.20 -19.45 -8.97
CA SER A 335 -4.54 -18.14 -8.38
C SER A 335 -4.52 -18.14 -6.85
N ASN A 336 -4.72 -19.29 -6.19
CA ASN A 336 -4.64 -19.41 -4.72
C ASN A 336 -3.21 -19.31 -4.20
N ARG A 337 -2.20 -19.42 -5.08
CA ARG A 337 -0.77 -19.35 -4.76
C ARG A 337 -0.21 -17.91 -4.86
N PHE A 338 -1.07 -16.93 -5.03
CA PHE A 338 -0.74 -15.49 -5.08
C PHE A 338 -1.72 -14.68 -4.21
N GLY A 339 -1.34 -13.46 -3.86
CA GLY A 339 -2.05 -12.61 -2.90
C GLY A 339 -1.55 -12.80 -1.47
N TRP A 340 -0.25 -13.07 -1.32
CA TRP A 340 0.41 -13.30 -0.02
C TRP A 340 1.43 -12.21 0.27
N ILE A 341 1.77 -12.02 1.55
CA ILE A 341 2.99 -11.31 1.92
C ILE A 341 4.21 -12.16 1.55
N VAL A 342 5.14 -11.53 0.84
CA VAL A 342 6.41 -12.11 0.37
C VAL A 342 7.56 -11.61 1.25
N GLU A 343 8.37 -12.50 1.82
CA GLU A 343 9.59 -12.15 2.55
C GLU A 343 10.84 -12.44 1.71
N VAL A 344 11.72 -11.43 1.58
CA VAL A 344 13.00 -11.51 0.87
C VAL A 344 14.15 -11.17 1.81
N ASP A 345 15.23 -11.95 1.73
CA ASP A 345 16.51 -11.59 2.34
C ASP A 345 17.39 -10.85 1.31
N PRO A 346 17.50 -9.50 1.39
CA PRO A 346 18.28 -8.75 0.42
C PRO A 346 19.80 -8.88 0.66
N GLN A 347 20.23 -9.52 1.75
CA GLN A 347 21.64 -9.71 2.09
C GLN A 347 22.16 -11.10 1.67
N ASP A 348 21.29 -11.99 1.20
CA ASP A 348 21.64 -13.30 0.67
C ASP A 348 21.05 -13.49 -0.74
N PRO A 349 21.86 -13.37 -1.81
CA PRO A 349 21.40 -13.48 -3.18
C PRO A 349 21.07 -14.93 -3.57
N THR A 350 21.36 -15.91 -2.71
CA THR A 350 21.05 -17.33 -2.91
C THR A 350 19.84 -17.79 -2.09
N SER A 351 19.34 -16.96 -1.18
CA SER A 351 18.18 -17.26 -0.35
C SER A 351 16.94 -17.59 -1.19
N THR A 352 16.13 -18.55 -0.73
CA THR A 352 14.80 -18.77 -1.29
C THR A 352 13.83 -17.81 -0.60
N PRO A 353 13.19 -16.88 -1.32
CA PRO A 353 12.18 -16.01 -0.74
C PRO A 353 10.94 -16.81 -0.31
N LYS A 354 10.16 -16.25 0.61
CA LYS A 354 9.02 -16.94 1.23
C LYS A 354 7.71 -16.24 0.94
N LYS A 355 6.60 -16.98 0.87
CA LYS A 355 5.23 -16.47 0.94
C LYS A 355 4.64 -16.92 2.28
N HIS A 356 4.08 -16.00 3.07
CA HIS A 356 3.60 -16.29 4.42
C HIS A 356 2.10 -16.49 4.46
N SER A 357 1.65 -17.76 4.48
CA SER A 357 0.21 -18.03 4.46
C SER A 357 -0.51 -17.65 5.75
N ALA A 358 0.20 -17.60 6.88
CA ALA A 358 -0.39 -17.26 8.18
C ALA A 358 -0.92 -15.81 8.26
N MET A 359 -0.48 -14.96 7.33
CA MET A 359 -0.88 -13.57 7.22
C MET A 359 -2.14 -13.37 6.34
N GLY A 360 -2.73 -14.47 5.84
CA GLY A 360 -3.94 -14.45 5.03
C GLY A 360 -3.72 -14.06 3.57
N ARG A 361 -4.71 -14.37 2.72
CA ARG A 361 -4.67 -14.12 1.27
C ARG A 361 -5.70 -13.10 0.84
N PHE A 362 -5.23 -11.98 0.30
CA PHE A 362 -6.02 -10.87 -0.25
C PHE A 362 -5.13 -9.94 -1.08
N LYS A 363 -5.60 -8.75 -1.44
CA LYS A 363 -4.80 -7.78 -2.20
C LYS A 363 -3.98 -6.95 -1.21
N HIS A 364 -2.86 -7.52 -0.78
CA HIS A 364 -2.01 -6.86 0.20
C HIS A 364 -1.35 -5.66 -0.43
N GLU A 365 -1.63 -4.47 0.08
CA GLU A 365 -0.79 -3.31 -0.19
C GLU A 365 0.65 -3.61 0.25
N GLY A 366 0.81 -4.04 1.49
CA GLY A 366 2.10 -4.34 2.11
C GLY A 366 1.92 -4.87 3.53
N ALA A 367 3.02 -5.03 4.24
CA ALA A 367 3.00 -5.40 5.66
C ALA A 367 4.15 -4.70 6.39
N ASN A 368 3.80 -3.76 7.26
CA ASN A 368 4.75 -3.16 8.19
C ASN A 368 4.62 -3.78 9.58
N VAL A 369 5.78 -3.98 10.22
CA VAL A 369 5.88 -4.75 11.47
C VAL A 369 6.38 -3.91 12.63
N ILE A 370 5.94 -4.28 13.83
CA ILE A 370 6.41 -3.73 15.09
C ILE A 370 6.60 -4.86 16.11
N ILE A 371 7.61 -4.76 16.95
CA ILE A 371 7.75 -5.63 18.12
C ILE A 371 6.90 -5.05 19.25
N ALA A 372 5.83 -5.73 19.60
CA ALA A 372 4.98 -5.35 20.72
C ALA A 372 5.76 -5.42 22.04
N LYS A 373 5.29 -4.72 23.08
CA LYS A 373 5.89 -4.76 24.42
C LYS A 373 5.96 -6.18 25.00
N SER A 374 5.01 -7.03 24.64
CA SER A 374 5.02 -8.46 24.96
C SER A 374 6.16 -9.28 24.32
N GLY A 375 6.83 -8.72 23.30
CA GLY A 375 7.91 -9.33 22.53
C GLY A 375 7.44 -10.04 21.25
N HIS A 376 6.14 -10.09 20.99
CA HIS A 376 5.61 -10.65 19.74
C HIS A 376 5.78 -9.66 18.59
N VAL A 377 6.09 -10.17 17.41
CA VAL A 377 5.99 -9.42 16.15
C VAL A 377 4.51 -9.25 15.81
N VAL A 378 4.13 -8.03 15.46
CA VAL A 378 2.79 -7.69 14.98
C VAL A 378 2.93 -7.05 13.60
N ALA A 379 2.14 -7.51 12.64
CA ALA A 379 2.05 -6.92 11.31
C ALA A 379 0.64 -6.34 11.11
N TYR A 380 0.55 -5.16 10.51
CA TYR A 380 -0.70 -4.55 10.08
C TYR A 380 -0.74 -4.53 8.56
N MET A 381 -1.89 -4.84 7.95
CA MET A 381 -2.02 -5.09 6.52
C MET A 381 -3.32 -4.50 5.99
N GLY A 382 -3.22 -3.63 4.99
CA GLY A 382 -4.35 -3.13 4.21
C GLY A 382 -4.73 -4.09 3.08
N ASP A 383 -6.03 -4.22 2.83
CA ASP A 383 -6.57 -4.89 1.64
C ASP A 383 -7.10 -3.81 0.70
N ASP A 384 -6.32 -3.48 -0.34
CA ASP A 384 -6.62 -2.37 -1.23
C ASP A 384 -7.73 -2.74 -2.23
N GLU A 385 -8.95 -2.71 -1.73
CA GLU A 385 -10.13 -2.71 -2.57
C GLU A 385 -11.26 -1.93 -1.89
N ARG A 386 -12.13 -1.34 -2.71
CA ARG A 386 -13.28 -0.61 -2.18
C ARG A 386 -14.11 -1.52 -1.29
N PHE A 387 -14.39 -1.04 -0.08
CA PHE A 387 -15.16 -1.76 0.93
C PHE A 387 -14.50 -3.03 1.46
N ASP A 388 -13.22 -3.28 1.18
CA ASP A 388 -12.47 -4.33 1.85
C ASP A 388 -11.92 -3.84 3.20
N TYR A 389 -10.97 -4.57 3.79
CA TYR A 389 -10.78 -4.58 5.23
C TYR A 389 -9.35 -4.26 5.66
N LEU A 390 -9.20 -3.92 6.94
CA LEU A 390 -7.92 -3.80 7.61
C LEU A 390 -7.66 -5.06 8.45
N TYR A 391 -6.46 -5.63 8.32
CA TYR A 391 -6.06 -6.86 8.99
C TYR A 391 -4.86 -6.66 9.94
N LYS A 392 -4.73 -7.60 10.87
CA LYS A 392 -3.64 -7.66 11.84
C LYS A 392 -3.19 -9.09 12.05
N PHE A 393 -1.89 -9.31 12.03
CA PHE A 393 -1.24 -10.57 12.37
C PHE A 393 -0.42 -10.40 13.66
N VAL A 394 -0.46 -11.38 14.56
CA VAL A 394 0.38 -11.46 15.76
C VAL A 394 1.12 -12.79 15.76
N SER A 395 2.45 -12.75 15.68
CA SER A 395 3.28 -13.97 15.69
C SER A 395 3.07 -14.83 16.94
N ARG A 396 3.15 -16.15 16.78
CA ARG A 396 3.08 -17.12 17.89
C ARG A 396 4.25 -16.96 18.86
N ASP A 397 5.45 -16.83 18.31
CA ASP A 397 6.69 -16.77 19.07
C ASP A 397 7.20 -15.33 19.20
N LYS A 398 8.08 -15.12 20.16
CA LYS A 398 8.67 -13.80 20.42
C LYS A 398 9.91 -13.58 19.57
N TYR A 399 10.12 -12.32 19.22
CA TYR A 399 11.38 -11.83 18.67
C TYR A 399 12.53 -12.08 19.65
N ARG A 400 13.69 -12.48 19.11
CA ARG A 400 14.92 -12.69 19.86
C ARG A 400 16.02 -11.85 19.26
N GLU A 401 16.48 -10.85 20.00
CA GLU A 401 17.58 -10.00 19.56
C GLU A 401 18.83 -10.83 19.25
N GLY A 402 19.44 -10.58 18.09
CA GLY A 402 20.64 -11.30 17.62
C GLY A 402 20.40 -12.71 17.06
N ASP A 403 19.23 -13.33 17.25
CA ASP A 403 18.92 -14.67 16.72
C ASP A 403 18.13 -14.59 15.41
N ARG A 404 18.83 -14.17 14.34
CA ARG A 404 18.24 -14.02 13.01
C ARG A 404 17.61 -15.31 12.49
N LYS A 405 18.23 -16.47 12.76
CA LYS A 405 17.72 -17.77 12.30
C LYS A 405 16.35 -18.07 12.91
N HIS A 406 16.17 -17.82 14.21
CA HIS A 406 14.87 -17.90 14.86
C HIS A 406 13.88 -16.88 14.27
N ASN A 407 14.31 -15.62 14.12
CA ASN A 407 13.41 -14.54 13.71
C ASN A 407 12.84 -14.72 12.29
N LEU A 408 13.58 -15.36 11.38
CA LEU A 408 13.12 -15.76 10.03
C LEU A 408 11.95 -16.77 10.03
N THR A 409 11.50 -17.25 11.19
CA THR A 409 10.36 -18.17 11.32
C THR A 409 9.09 -17.49 11.86
N LEU A 410 9.20 -16.26 12.37
CA LEU A 410 8.15 -15.62 13.18
C LEU A 410 6.87 -15.30 12.41
N LEU A 411 6.95 -15.13 11.09
CA LEU A 411 5.81 -14.84 10.23
C LEU A 411 5.11 -16.11 9.70
N SER A 412 5.66 -17.29 9.98
CA SER A 412 5.08 -18.56 9.51
C SER A 412 3.92 -19.05 10.37
N GLU A 413 3.81 -18.58 11.63
CA GLU A 413 2.78 -19.01 12.56
C GLU A 413 2.35 -17.87 13.50
N GLY A 414 1.04 -17.73 13.71
CA GLY A 414 0.48 -16.71 14.58
C GLY A 414 -1.03 -16.62 14.46
N ASP A 415 -1.57 -15.54 15.02
CA ASP A 415 -2.98 -15.23 15.08
C ASP A 415 -3.33 -14.16 14.03
N LEU A 416 -4.44 -14.33 13.33
CA LEU A 416 -4.92 -13.42 12.28
C LEU A 416 -6.27 -12.83 12.68
N TYR A 417 -6.40 -11.51 12.51
CA TYR A 417 -7.57 -10.73 12.85
C TYR A 417 -7.95 -9.75 11.75
N VAL A 418 -9.21 -9.28 11.80
CA VAL A 418 -9.76 -8.23 10.93
C VAL A 418 -10.46 -7.14 11.76
N ALA A 419 -10.35 -5.87 11.36
CA ALA A 419 -10.82 -4.74 12.15
C ALA A 419 -12.33 -4.50 12.08
N LYS A 420 -12.93 -4.15 13.21
CA LYS A 420 -14.24 -3.52 13.29
C LYS A 420 -14.15 -2.21 14.06
N PHE A 421 -14.58 -1.12 13.43
CA PHE A 421 -14.62 0.23 13.97
C PHE A 421 -16.03 0.58 14.45
N THR A 422 -16.09 1.38 15.52
CA THR A 422 -17.31 1.98 16.07
C THR A 422 -17.01 3.45 16.33
N GLY A 423 -17.79 4.34 15.72
CA GLY A 423 -17.75 5.77 15.99
C GLY A 423 -18.57 6.17 17.20
N ASP A 424 -18.22 7.27 17.85
CA ASP A 424 -18.93 7.81 19.02
C ASP A 424 -19.59 9.18 18.80
N SER A 425 -19.49 9.77 17.60
CA SER A 425 -20.26 10.95 17.22
C SER A 425 -21.77 10.68 17.10
N PRO A 426 -22.63 11.71 17.22
CA PRO A 426 -24.04 11.58 16.90
C PRO A 426 -24.27 11.10 15.47
N ALA A 427 -24.95 9.96 15.34
CA ALA A 427 -25.27 9.31 14.06
C ALA A 427 -25.82 10.24 12.96
N ALA A 428 -26.62 11.23 13.35
CA ALA A 428 -27.24 12.17 12.42
C ALA A 428 -26.25 13.19 11.82
N GLU A 429 -25.07 13.34 12.41
CA GLU A 429 -24.00 14.24 11.96
C GLU A 429 -23.07 13.58 10.93
N ILE A 430 -23.08 12.24 10.86
CA ILE A 430 -22.37 11.47 9.82
C ILE A 430 -23.27 11.35 8.59
N ASP A 431 -23.52 12.48 7.93
CA ASP A 431 -24.41 12.58 6.76
C ASP A 431 -23.70 12.31 5.42
N GLY A 432 -22.38 12.10 5.45
CA GLY A 432 -21.57 11.86 4.27
C GLY A 432 -20.99 13.10 3.61
N SER A 433 -21.17 14.29 4.20
CA SER A 433 -20.52 15.52 3.75
C SER A 433 -19.03 15.59 4.11
N GLY A 434 -18.57 14.74 5.04
CA GLY A 434 -17.24 14.83 5.65
C GLY A 434 -17.07 16.03 6.58
N LYS A 435 -18.16 16.72 6.94
CA LYS A 435 -18.10 17.82 7.91
C LYS A 435 -17.69 17.28 9.27
N LEU A 436 -16.76 17.97 9.92
CA LEU A 436 -16.33 17.65 11.29
C LEU A 436 -17.55 17.64 12.23
N PRO A 437 -17.75 16.56 13.03
CA PRO A 437 -18.82 16.49 14.02
C PRO A 437 -18.69 17.55 15.11
N SER A 438 -19.79 17.77 15.84
CA SER A 438 -19.91 18.85 16.82
C SER A 438 -19.08 18.66 18.10
N ASP A 439 -18.62 17.44 18.39
CA ASP A 439 -17.64 17.14 19.44
C ASP A 439 -16.19 17.43 19.02
N GLY A 440 -15.96 17.73 17.74
CA GLY A 440 -14.69 18.25 17.21
C GLY A 440 -13.71 17.20 16.73
N ALA A 441 -14.10 15.93 16.64
CA ALA A 441 -13.25 14.87 16.12
C ALA A 441 -14.07 13.85 15.30
N PHE A 442 -13.37 13.08 14.45
CA PHE A 442 -13.89 11.82 13.96
C PHE A 442 -13.14 10.74 14.74
N ASP A 443 -13.80 10.07 15.68
CA ASP A 443 -13.14 9.15 16.60
C ASP A 443 -14.07 8.05 17.11
N GLY A 444 -13.50 7.21 17.97
CA GLY A 444 -14.21 6.16 18.66
C GLY A 444 -13.33 4.98 19.04
N SER A 445 -13.94 3.80 19.05
CA SER A 445 -13.31 2.55 19.48
C SER A 445 -13.40 1.45 18.42
N GLY A 446 -12.67 0.37 18.61
CA GLY A 446 -12.74 -0.78 17.73
C GLY A 446 -12.20 -2.05 18.34
N VAL A 447 -12.42 -3.14 17.61
CA VAL A 447 -12.03 -4.49 17.99
C VAL A 447 -11.39 -5.23 16.82
N TRP A 448 -10.43 -6.07 17.14
CA TRP A 448 -9.84 -7.03 16.20
C TRP A 448 -10.63 -8.34 16.30
N LEU A 449 -11.41 -8.64 15.26
CA LEU A 449 -12.22 -9.85 15.16
C LEU A 449 -11.34 -11.03 14.76
N PRO A 450 -11.39 -12.17 15.47
CA PRO A 450 -10.49 -13.28 15.24
C PRO A 450 -10.88 -14.09 13.98
N LEU A 451 -9.89 -14.42 13.16
CA LEU A 451 -10.02 -15.37 12.04
C LEU A 451 -9.31 -16.68 12.35
N VAL A 452 -8.08 -16.61 12.85
CA VAL A 452 -7.28 -17.75 13.33
C VAL A 452 -6.63 -17.36 14.65
N VAL A 453 -6.80 -18.17 15.69
CA VAL A 453 -6.18 -17.93 17.01
C VAL A 453 -5.65 -19.23 17.60
N GLY A 454 -4.40 -19.24 18.03
CA GLY A 454 -3.73 -20.41 18.62
C GLY A 454 -3.73 -21.62 17.67
N GLY A 455 -3.63 -21.37 16.36
CA GLY A 455 -3.70 -22.40 15.32
C GLY A 455 -5.09 -23.05 15.14
N LYS A 456 -6.15 -22.41 15.63
CA LYS A 456 -7.54 -22.90 15.52
C LYS A 456 -8.37 -21.97 14.63
N PRO A 457 -9.33 -22.52 13.87
CA PRO A 457 -10.24 -21.70 13.07
C PRO A 457 -11.24 -21.00 14.00
N MET A 458 -11.44 -19.70 13.77
CA MET A 458 -12.39 -18.88 14.55
C MET A 458 -13.65 -18.53 13.76
N VAL A 459 -13.73 -18.95 12.50
CA VAL A 459 -14.86 -18.74 11.60
C VAL A 459 -15.63 -20.05 11.44
N PRO A 460 -16.95 -20.09 11.70
CA PRO A 460 -17.75 -21.30 11.54
C PRO A 460 -17.69 -21.89 10.13
N ASP A 461 -17.69 -23.23 10.10
CA ASP A 461 -17.71 -24.04 8.87
C ASP A 461 -16.53 -23.78 7.93
N MET A 462 -15.36 -23.41 8.47
CA MET A 462 -14.10 -23.28 7.72
C MET A 462 -12.93 -23.85 8.52
N SER A 463 -12.05 -24.57 7.85
CA SER A 463 -10.73 -24.96 8.35
C SER A 463 -9.76 -23.77 8.39
N VAL A 464 -8.62 -23.92 9.06
CA VAL A 464 -7.58 -22.87 9.09
C VAL A 464 -7.07 -22.59 7.68
N GLU A 465 -6.84 -23.63 6.89
CA GLU A 465 -6.37 -23.55 5.52
C GLU A 465 -7.36 -22.80 4.62
N GLU A 466 -8.67 -23.09 4.76
CA GLU A 466 -9.72 -22.35 4.04
C GLU A 466 -9.80 -20.88 4.48
N ILE A 467 -9.66 -20.59 5.78
CA ILE A 467 -9.64 -19.21 6.28
C ILE A 467 -8.44 -18.44 5.72
N LEU A 468 -7.27 -19.06 5.60
CA LEU A 468 -6.07 -18.38 5.10
C LEU A 468 -6.06 -18.22 3.57
N VAL A 469 -6.63 -19.17 2.81
CA VAL A 469 -6.70 -19.07 1.33
C VAL A 469 -7.87 -18.18 0.88
N TYR A 470 -8.98 -18.22 1.62
CA TYR A 470 -10.21 -17.45 1.35
C TYR A 470 -10.48 -16.41 2.44
N THR A 471 -9.42 -15.71 2.88
CA THR A 471 -9.47 -14.75 4.00
C THR A 471 -10.56 -13.70 3.86
N ARG A 472 -10.77 -13.17 2.65
CA ARG A 472 -11.87 -12.23 2.37
C ARG A 472 -13.25 -12.85 2.67
N VAL A 473 -13.48 -14.10 2.25
CA VAL A 473 -14.74 -14.83 2.50
C VAL A 473 -14.91 -15.15 3.99
N ALA A 474 -13.81 -15.50 4.68
CA ALA A 474 -13.81 -15.73 6.12
C ALA A 474 -14.10 -14.44 6.91
N ALA A 475 -13.49 -13.34 6.52
CA ALA A 475 -13.70 -12.02 7.09
C ALA A 475 -15.15 -11.56 6.89
N ASP A 476 -15.73 -11.76 5.70
CA ASP A 476 -17.13 -11.44 5.44
C ASP A 476 -18.07 -12.09 6.48
N LYS A 477 -17.78 -13.30 6.96
CA LYS A 477 -18.60 -14.02 7.95
C LYS A 477 -18.54 -13.46 9.37
N VAL A 478 -17.49 -12.72 9.74
CA VAL A 478 -17.32 -12.19 11.12
C VAL A 478 -17.74 -10.73 11.27
N GLY A 479 -18.10 -10.05 10.18
CA GLY A 479 -18.70 -8.71 10.21
C GLY A 479 -17.74 -7.53 10.49
N PRO A 480 -16.57 -7.44 9.84
CA PRO A 480 -15.67 -6.28 9.94
C PRO A 480 -16.24 -5.04 9.25
N THR A 481 -15.60 -3.90 9.50
CA THR A 481 -15.96 -2.62 8.86
C THR A 481 -15.36 -2.55 7.47
N LYS A 482 -16.20 -2.20 6.49
CA LYS A 482 -15.82 -1.97 5.09
C LYS A 482 -15.15 -0.60 4.93
N MET A 483 -13.89 -0.59 4.53
CA MET A 483 -13.03 0.59 4.49
C MET A 483 -12.96 1.24 3.09
N ASP A 484 -12.52 2.49 3.03
CA ASP A 484 -12.26 3.19 1.78
C ASP A 484 -10.85 2.91 1.25
N ARG A 485 -10.63 1.68 0.74
CA ARG A 485 -9.36 1.22 0.13
C ARG A 485 -8.16 1.40 1.07
N CYS A 486 -8.00 0.43 1.97
CA CYS A 486 -6.84 0.44 2.86
C CYS A 486 -5.58 0.12 2.04
N GLU A 487 -4.82 1.15 1.70
CA GLU A 487 -3.47 1.05 1.15
C GLU A 487 -2.50 0.87 2.34
N ASP A 488 -1.47 1.72 2.47
CA ASP A 488 -0.36 1.41 3.37
C ASP A 488 -0.75 1.58 4.85
N VAL A 489 -0.14 0.74 5.70
CA VAL A 489 -0.41 0.72 7.14
C VAL A 489 0.88 0.71 7.92
N GLN A 490 1.23 1.85 8.51
CA GLN A 490 2.53 2.03 9.17
C GLN A 490 2.37 2.17 10.69
N PRO A 491 2.90 1.23 11.50
CA PRO A 491 3.08 1.44 12.93
C PRO A 491 4.23 2.42 13.18
N SER A 492 4.00 3.40 14.04
CA SER A 492 5.03 4.30 14.54
C SER A 492 5.89 3.58 15.58
N LEU A 493 7.18 3.39 15.30
CA LEU A 493 8.13 2.83 16.27
C LEU A 493 8.39 3.80 17.45
N HIS A 494 8.02 5.07 17.33
CA HIS A 494 8.14 6.08 18.37
C HIS A 494 6.99 6.04 19.37
N THR A 495 5.74 5.99 18.87
CA THR A 495 4.55 6.10 19.73
C THR A 495 3.82 4.78 19.94
N GLY A 496 4.02 3.81 19.04
CA GLY A 496 3.25 2.58 18.98
C GLY A 496 1.86 2.73 18.36
N LYS A 497 1.46 3.94 17.93
CA LYS A 497 0.23 4.17 17.16
C LYS A 497 0.37 3.64 15.74
N VAL A 498 -0.75 3.33 15.10
CA VAL A 498 -0.78 2.78 13.73
C VAL A 498 -1.52 3.75 12.82
N TYR A 499 -0.97 4.01 11.64
CA TYR A 499 -1.53 4.93 10.65
C TYR A 499 -1.98 4.13 9.45
N VAL A 500 -3.28 4.20 9.15
CA VAL A 500 -3.93 3.44 8.07
C VAL A 500 -4.34 4.43 7.00
N VAL A 501 -3.81 4.24 5.81
CA VAL A 501 -4.14 5.08 4.66
C VAL A 501 -5.40 4.54 3.98
N CYS A 502 -6.38 5.41 3.77
CA CYS A 502 -7.62 5.12 3.06
C CYS A 502 -7.70 6.03 1.83
N THR A 503 -7.18 5.56 0.70
CA THR A 503 -6.86 6.43 -0.45
C THR A 503 -8.07 7.08 -1.12
N ASN A 504 -9.18 6.36 -1.27
CA ASN A 504 -10.45 6.85 -1.84
C ASN A 504 -11.50 5.73 -1.93
N ASN A 505 -12.77 6.13 -2.08
CA ASN A 505 -13.86 5.24 -2.47
C ASN A 505 -14.99 6.01 -3.17
N SER A 506 -14.92 6.07 -4.50
CA SER A 506 -15.94 6.75 -5.30
C SER A 506 -17.31 6.03 -5.33
N ASP A 507 -17.45 4.86 -4.70
CA ASP A 507 -18.72 4.12 -4.58
C ASP A 507 -19.41 4.30 -3.23
N ARG A 508 -18.72 4.88 -2.23
CA ARG A 508 -19.27 5.17 -0.90
C ARG A 508 -20.58 5.97 -1.03
N GLY A 509 -21.66 5.47 -0.47
CA GLY A 509 -22.99 6.10 -0.51
C GLY A 509 -23.73 6.03 -1.84
N LYS A 510 -23.21 5.36 -2.88
CA LYS A 510 -24.02 5.08 -4.08
C LYS A 510 -25.18 4.15 -3.74
N THR A 511 -26.23 4.19 -4.55
CA THR A 511 -27.38 3.28 -4.40
C THR A 511 -26.93 1.82 -4.31
N GLY A 512 -27.36 1.11 -3.27
CA GLY A 512 -27.00 -0.28 -3.02
C GLY A 512 -25.59 -0.49 -2.43
N LYS A 513 -24.84 0.59 -2.14
CA LYS A 513 -23.55 0.56 -1.46
C LYS A 513 -23.69 1.12 -0.04
N GLU A 514 -22.72 0.80 0.81
CA GLU A 514 -22.71 1.29 2.19
C GLU A 514 -22.61 2.82 2.21
N GLY A 515 -23.38 3.45 3.11
CA GLY A 515 -23.34 4.89 3.34
C GLY A 515 -22.03 5.33 3.99
N ALA A 516 -21.96 6.62 4.34
CA ALA A 516 -20.89 7.12 5.18
C ALA A 516 -20.99 6.51 6.59
N THR A 517 -19.83 6.24 7.17
CA THR A 517 -19.64 5.88 8.57
C THR A 517 -18.66 6.87 9.16
N GLU A 518 -18.57 6.99 10.48
CA GLU A 518 -17.66 8.00 11.06
C GLU A 518 -16.20 7.81 10.64
N VAL A 519 -15.73 6.55 10.59
CA VAL A 519 -14.39 6.22 10.08
C VAL A 519 -14.25 6.39 8.55
N ASN A 520 -15.36 6.45 7.79
CA ASN A 520 -15.38 6.69 6.33
C ASN A 520 -16.38 7.82 6.02
N PRO A 521 -16.07 9.08 6.39
CA PRO A 521 -17.10 10.11 6.64
C PRO A 521 -17.64 10.79 5.38
N ARG A 522 -17.11 10.45 4.18
CA ARG A 522 -17.46 11.11 2.92
C ARG A 522 -18.13 10.17 1.94
N THR A 523 -19.30 10.56 1.44
CA THR A 523 -19.89 9.92 0.26
C THR A 523 -19.10 10.28 -1.00
N LEU A 524 -19.02 9.35 -1.93
CA LEU A 524 -18.24 9.48 -3.15
C LEU A 524 -16.82 9.98 -2.86
N ASN A 525 -16.18 9.46 -1.80
CA ASN A 525 -14.89 9.91 -1.33
C ASN A 525 -13.84 9.82 -2.45
N ARG A 526 -13.35 10.97 -2.92
CA ARG A 526 -12.36 11.06 -3.99
C ARG A 526 -10.96 11.40 -3.51
N ASP A 527 -10.82 11.96 -2.31
CA ASP A 527 -9.53 12.47 -1.84
C ASP A 527 -8.89 11.62 -0.74
N GLY A 528 -9.64 10.72 -0.10
CA GLY A 528 -9.09 9.84 0.92
C GLY A 528 -9.00 10.45 2.31
N HIS A 529 -8.48 9.68 3.26
CA HIS A 529 -8.29 10.06 4.65
C HIS A 529 -7.25 9.13 5.31
N ILE A 530 -6.78 9.50 6.50
CA ILE A 530 -5.86 8.65 7.28
C ILE A 530 -6.45 8.40 8.67
N VAL A 531 -6.58 7.12 9.03
CA VAL A 531 -7.01 6.68 10.35
C VAL A 531 -5.78 6.50 11.25
N GLU A 532 -5.81 7.04 12.46
CA GLU A 532 -4.81 6.82 13.51
C GLU A 532 -5.40 5.90 14.59
N ILE A 533 -4.82 4.72 14.76
CA ILE A 533 -5.22 3.71 15.74
C ILE A 533 -4.28 3.75 16.95
N THR A 534 -4.87 3.69 18.14
CA THR A 534 -4.18 3.52 19.41
C THR A 534 -4.66 2.23 20.07
N GLU A 535 -3.80 1.20 20.08
CA GLU A 535 -4.09 -0.09 20.72
C GLU A 535 -4.28 0.07 22.24
N THR A 536 -5.26 -0.62 22.81
CA THR A 536 -5.45 -0.62 24.27
C THR A 536 -4.41 -1.51 24.93
N GLY A 537 -3.33 -0.92 25.45
CA GLY A 537 -2.23 -1.66 26.09
C GLY A 537 -1.00 -1.75 25.19
N ASP A 538 -0.81 -2.87 24.50
CA ASP A 538 0.24 -3.05 23.49
C ASP A 538 -0.34 -3.54 22.17
N GLN A 539 0.52 -3.71 21.16
CA GLN A 539 0.15 -4.08 19.80
C GLN A 539 -0.38 -5.51 19.69
N THR A 540 -0.44 -6.31 20.76
CA THR A 540 -1.14 -7.60 20.76
C THR A 540 -2.60 -7.50 21.20
N SER A 541 -3.04 -6.32 21.62
CA SER A 541 -4.43 -6.06 22.03
C SER A 541 -5.43 -6.45 20.95
N THR A 542 -6.61 -6.92 21.36
CA THR A 542 -7.75 -7.14 20.46
C THR A 542 -8.75 -5.99 20.48
N LYS A 543 -8.39 -4.87 21.12
CA LYS A 543 -9.19 -3.64 21.23
C LYS A 543 -8.33 -2.42 21.00
N PHE A 544 -8.92 -1.38 20.43
CA PHE A 544 -8.23 -0.13 20.14
C PHE A 544 -9.19 1.06 20.21
N ASN A 545 -8.62 2.24 20.33
CA ASN A 545 -9.28 3.51 20.02
C ASN A 545 -8.76 4.02 18.68
N TRP A 546 -9.50 4.90 18.03
CA TRP A 546 -9.07 5.48 16.76
C TRP A 546 -9.55 6.92 16.64
N ASN A 547 -8.86 7.70 15.80
CA ASN A 547 -9.31 9.00 15.29
C ASN A 547 -8.94 9.13 13.81
N LEU A 548 -9.53 10.07 13.08
CA LEU A 548 -8.97 10.48 11.78
C LEU A 548 -7.89 11.53 11.99
N LEU A 549 -6.67 11.26 11.55
CA LEU A 549 -5.59 12.24 11.50
C LEU A 549 -5.94 13.36 10.50
N MET A 550 -6.51 12.97 9.36
CA MET A 550 -6.92 13.92 8.33
C MET A 550 -8.01 13.35 7.42
N VAL A 551 -8.83 14.26 6.89
CA VAL A 551 -9.71 14.06 5.75
C VAL A 551 -9.17 14.93 4.62
N CYS A 552 -8.58 14.30 3.62
CA CYS A 552 -7.78 14.97 2.60
C CYS A 552 -8.63 15.79 1.63
N GLY A 553 -8.00 16.72 0.92
CA GLY A 553 -8.59 17.58 -0.09
C GLY A 553 -7.76 18.84 -0.31
N ASP A 554 -8.20 19.68 -1.24
CA ASP A 554 -7.70 21.04 -1.42
C ASP A 554 -8.51 21.99 -0.52
N PRO A 555 -7.95 22.53 0.58
CA PRO A 555 -8.69 23.39 1.51
C PRO A 555 -9.26 24.65 0.87
N ALA A 556 -8.66 25.13 -0.23
CA ALA A 556 -9.17 26.29 -0.96
C ALA A 556 -10.46 25.97 -1.74
N LYS A 557 -10.78 24.68 -1.97
CA LYS A 557 -11.93 24.21 -2.75
C LYS A 557 -12.86 23.29 -1.98
N ASN A 558 -12.39 22.66 -0.91
CA ASN A 558 -13.10 21.65 -0.13
C ASN A 558 -13.12 22.07 1.35
N THR A 559 -14.25 22.61 1.79
CA THR A 559 -14.45 23.04 3.19
C THR A 559 -14.60 21.90 4.18
N SER A 560 -14.71 20.65 3.71
CA SER A 560 -14.75 19.45 4.55
C SER A 560 -13.37 18.83 4.76
N ALA A 561 -12.31 19.42 4.21
CA ALA A 561 -10.95 18.99 4.50
C ALA A 561 -10.62 19.25 5.98
N TYR A 562 -9.99 18.28 6.63
CA TYR A 562 -9.69 18.30 8.07
C TYR A 562 -8.28 17.77 8.31
N PHE A 563 -7.54 18.39 9.24
CA PHE A 563 -6.12 18.10 9.48
C PHE A 563 -5.81 18.12 10.99
N ALA A 564 -6.47 17.25 11.76
CA ALA A 564 -6.30 17.13 13.22
C ALA A 564 -6.41 18.47 14.00
N GLY A 565 -7.23 19.40 13.49
CA GLY A 565 -7.42 20.73 14.07
C GLY A 565 -6.40 21.81 13.64
N PHE A 566 -5.40 21.48 12.82
CA PHE A 566 -4.50 22.48 12.25
C PHE A 566 -5.24 23.41 11.27
N PRO A 567 -4.92 24.71 11.21
CA PRO A 567 -5.55 25.64 10.28
C PRO A 567 -5.39 25.21 8.83
N ALA A 568 -6.52 24.94 8.15
CA ALA A 568 -6.54 24.40 6.80
C ALA A 568 -6.01 25.40 5.73
N ASP A 569 -5.92 26.69 6.04
CA ASP A 569 -5.30 27.71 5.18
C ASP A 569 -3.77 27.70 5.24
N GLN A 570 -3.18 26.90 6.13
CA GLN A 570 -1.73 26.78 6.34
C GLN A 570 -1.18 25.39 5.97
N VAL A 571 -1.97 24.55 5.30
CA VAL A 571 -1.54 23.22 4.84
C VAL A 571 -1.38 23.18 3.32
N SER A 572 -0.46 22.35 2.84
CA SER A 572 -0.43 21.97 1.43
C SER A 572 -1.67 21.12 1.07
N PRO A 573 -2.31 21.35 -0.10
CA PRO A 573 -3.40 20.50 -0.57
C PRO A 573 -2.86 19.08 -0.84
N ILE A 574 -3.59 18.07 -0.39
CA ILE A 574 -3.22 16.66 -0.50
C ILE A 574 -4.47 15.84 -0.82
N SER A 575 -4.35 14.81 -1.64
CA SER A 575 -5.46 13.96 -2.08
C SER A 575 -4.88 12.60 -2.49
N CYS A 576 -5.68 11.54 -2.32
CA CYS A 576 -5.30 10.15 -2.54
C CYS A 576 -3.96 9.80 -1.86
N PRO A 577 -3.85 9.96 -0.53
CA PRO A 577 -2.69 9.45 0.20
C PRO A 577 -2.58 7.94 -0.07
N ASP A 578 -1.35 7.46 -0.18
CA ASP A 578 -1.04 6.06 -0.51
C ASP A 578 0.02 5.52 0.47
N ASN A 579 1.32 5.57 0.12
CA ASN A 579 2.36 5.01 0.97
C ASN A 579 2.75 5.94 2.12
N VAL A 580 3.18 5.37 3.27
CA VAL A 580 3.59 6.15 4.45
C VAL A 580 4.91 5.67 5.07
N ALA A 581 5.72 6.62 5.52
CA ALA A 581 6.96 6.35 6.25
C ALA A 581 7.15 7.30 7.44
N PHE A 582 8.04 6.94 8.35
CA PHE A 582 8.45 7.80 9.46
C PHE A 582 9.88 8.31 9.25
N ASP A 583 10.12 9.56 9.62
CA ASP A 583 11.48 10.03 9.85
C ASP A 583 11.97 9.66 11.27
N SER A 584 13.25 9.91 11.55
CA SER A 584 13.87 9.52 12.82
C SER A 584 13.37 10.28 14.05
N VAL A 585 12.62 11.38 13.85
CA VAL A 585 12.05 12.17 14.96
C VAL A 585 10.57 11.89 15.18
N GLY A 586 9.89 11.23 14.24
CA GLY A 586 8.51 10.78 14.39
C GLY A 586 7.48 11.54 13.56
N ASN A 587 7.89 12.35 12.57
CA ASN A 587 6.93 12.89 11.59
C ASN A 587 6.52 11.79 10.61
N LEU A 588 5.26 11.87 10.16
CA LEU A 588 4.73 11.01 9.11
C LEU A 588 5.04 11.63 7.75
N TRP A 589 5.49 10.83 6.81
CA TRP A 589 5.71 11.22 5.42
C TRP A 589 4.76 10.42 4.54
N ILE A 590 4.01 11.10 3.68
CA ILE A 590 2.90 10.55 2.90
C ILE A 590 3.19 10.75 1.42
N SER A 591 3.16 9.67 0.64
CA SER A 591 3.16 9.74 -0.82
C SER A 591 1.72 9.69 -1.35
N THR A 592 1.50 10.11 -2.59
CA THR A 592 0.16 10.13 -3.20
C THR A 592 0.10 9.42 -4.55
N ASP A 593 -1.02 8.76 -4.83
CA ASP A 593 -1.41 8.20 -6.13
C ASP A 593 -2.85 8.65 -6.48
N GLY A 594 -2.95 9.69 -7.31
CA GLY A 594 -4.23 10.10 -7.91
C GLY A 594 -4.65 11.53 -7.62
N ALA A 595 -3.81 12.33 -6.95
CA ALA A 595 -4.01 13.78 -6.79
C ALA A 595 -4.29 14.51 -8.14
N PRO A 596 -3.66 14.14 -9.27
CA PRO A 596 -3.95 14.72 -10.59
C PRO A 596 -5.43 14.65 -10.98
N SER A 597 -6.09 13.55 -10.62
CA SER A 597 -7.47 13.30 -10.97
C SER A 597 -8.47 13.97 -10.04
N SER A 598 -8.10 14.16 -8.77
CA SER A 598 -8.97 14.65 -7.71
C SER A 598 -8.86 16.16 -7.50
N ILE A 599 -7.64 16.68 -7.36
CA ILE A 599 -7.38 18.10 -7.05
C ILE A 599 -6.61 18.85 -8.15
N GLY A 600 -6.08 18.14 -9.16
CA GLY A 600 -5.47 18.71 -10.37
C GLY A 600 -3.98 19.01 -10.26
N TYR A 601 -3.33 18.60 -9.17
CA TYR A 601 -1.90 18.76 -8.94
C TYR A 601 -1.16 17.44 -9.16
N ALA A 602 0.13 17.52 -9.47
CA ALA A 602 0.99 16.35 -9.54
C ALA A 602 1.04 15.62 -8.20
N ASP A 603 1.18 14.30 -8.25
CA ASP A 603 1.46 13.50 -7.06
C ASP A 603 2.80 13.89 -6.43
N GLY A 604 2.98 13.58 -5.15
CA GLY A 604 4.16 14.03 -4.43
C GLY A 604 4.37 13.38 -3.07
N LEU A 605 5.36 13.91 -2.35
CA LEU A 605 5.67 13.52 -0.97
C LEU A 605 5.41 14.68 -0.03
N PHE A 606 4.75 14.40 1.09
CA PHE A 606 4.31 15.38 2.07
C PHE A 606 4.78 14.99 3.46
N LYS A 607 5.23 15.94 4.27
CA LYS A 607 5.52 15.73 5.69
C LYS A 607 4.33 16.19 6.52
N VAL A 608 3.99 15.42 7.55
CA VAL A 608 2.94 15.72 8.52
C VAL A 608 3.51 15.67 9.93
N THR A 609 3.39 16.79 10.63
CA THR A 609 3.71 16.85 12.06
C THR A 609 2.61 16.14 12.86
N LEU A 610 2.99 15.25 13.78
CA LEU A 610 2.04 14.39 14.49
C LEU A 610 1.80 14.80 15.95
N ASP A 611 2.53 15.75 16.50
CA ASP A 611 2.36 16.20 17.88
C ASP A 611 2.55 17.71 18.08
N GLY A 612 2.33 18.15 19.31
CA GLY A 612 2.45 19.55 19.68
C GLY A 612 1.44 20.48 19.00
N PRO A 613 1.69 21.81 19.05
CA PRO A 613 0.80 22.82 18.48
C PRO A 613 0.68 22.76 16.95
N GLU A 614 1.59 22.05 16.28
CA GLU A 614 1.61 21.90 14.82
C GLU A 614 1.06 20.56 14.34
N ARG A 615 0.48 19.73 15.23
CA ARG A 615 -0.15 18.46 14.83
C ARG A 615 -1.14 18.69 13.70
N GLY A 616 -0.98 17.92 12.62
CA GLY A 616 -1.79 18.01 11.41
C GLY A 616 -1.28 18.97 10.35
N ARG A 617 -0.20 19.72 10.62
CA ARG A 617 0.46 20.55 9.60
C ARG A 617 1.00 19.68 8.47
N VAL A 618 0.49 19.88 7.26
CA VAL A 618 0.92 19.17 6.04
C VAL A 618 1.80 20.09 5.19
N GLU A 619 3.00 19.63 4.84
CA GLU A 619 3.99 20.38 4.07
C GLU A 619 4.46 19.55 2.88
N GLN A 620 4.18 20.00 1.65
CA GLN A 620 4.66 19.33 0.44
C GLN A 620 6.18 19.47 0.30
N PHE A 621 6.89 18.36 0.21
CA PHE A 621 8.33 18.31 0.04
C PHE A 621 8.72 18.21 -1.45
N LEU A 622 8.14 17.28 -2.20
CA LEU A 622 8.43 17.14 -3.64
C LEU A 622 7.16 16.86 -4.45
N ALA A 623 7.27 17.03 -5.76
CA ALA A 623 6.27 16.60 -6.74
C ALA A 623 6.93 15.79 -7.86
N VAL A 624 6.29 14.71 -8.29
CA VAL A 624 6.77 13.84 -9.38
C VAL A 624 6.32 14.35 -10.75
N PRO A 625 6.96 13.89 -11.84
CA PRO A 625 6.62 14.32 -13.19
C PRO A 625 5.20 13.92 -13.60
N ARG A 626 4.73 14.55 -14.66
CA ARG A 626 3.45 14.28 -15.30
C ARG A 626 3.15 12.78 -15.46
N ASP A 627 1.91 12.43 -15.11
CA ASP A 627 1.32 11.10 -15.19
C ASP A 627 2.07 10.03 -14.36
N ALA A 628 2.95 10.43 -13.43
CA ALA A 628 3.61 9.56 -12.45
C ALA A 628 2.90 9.60 -11.10
N GLU A 629 3.06 8.56 -10.29
CA GLU A 629 2.80 8.57 -8.85
C GLU A 629 4.10 8.54 -8.04
N THR A 630 4.01 8.85 -6.74
CA THR A 630 5.12 8.77 -5.79
C THR A 630 4.93 7.55 -4.91
N CYS A 631 5.92 6.65 -4.87
CA CYS A 631 5.85 5.43 -4.06
C CYS A 631 7.09 5.28 -3.15
N GLY A 632 7.00 4.35 -2.20
CA GLY A 632 8.13 3.85 -1.40
C GLY A 632 9.03 4.94 -0.79
N PRO A 633 8.49 5.87 0.01
CA PRO A 633 9.31 6.93 0.60
C PRO A 633 10.27 6.37 1.66
N ILE A 634 11.54 6.78 1.60
CA ILE A 634 12.55 6.49 2.62
C ILE A 634 13.10 7.81 3.14
N ILE A 635 13.02 8.03 4.46
CA ILE A 635 13.42 9.30 5.08
C ILE A 635 14.66 9.10 5.95
N HIS A 636 15.83 9.38 5.39
CA HIS A 636 17.09 9.44 6.13
C HIS A 636 17.38 10.89 6.54
N ASP A 637 16.51 11.45 7.37
CA ASP A 637 16.55 12.87 7.71
C ASP A 637 17.82 13.26 8.49
N GLU A 638 18.38 12.35 9.28
CA GLU A 638 19.69 12.51 9.93
C GLU A 638 20.83 12.71 8.93
N GLU A 639 20.71 12.09 7.76
CA GLU A 639 21.65 12.21 6.63
C GLU A 639 21.26 13.38 5.70
N ARG A 640 20.07 13.98 5.90
CA ARG A 640 19.44 14.97 5.02
C ARG A 640 19.18 14.43 3.61
N HIS A 641 18.86 13.14 3.52
CA HIS A 641 18.49 12.46 2.29
C HIS A 641 17.05 11.96 2.36
N VAL A 642 16.33 12.10 1.26
CA VAL A 642 15.00 11.52 1.04
C VAL A 642 15.06 10.69 -0.23
N PHE A 643 14.37 9.56 -0.26
CA PHE A 643 14.29 8.69 -1.43
C PHE A 643 12.83 8.41 -1.74
N VAL A 644 12.52 8.30 -3.03
CA VAL A 644 11.20 7.88 -3.51
C VAL A 644 11.36 7.01 -4.74
N ALA A 645 10.44 6.08 -4.93
CA ALA A 645 10.17 5.46 -6.20
C ALA A 645 9.25 6.39 -7.02
N VAL A 646 9.66 6.73 -8.26
CA VAL A 646 8.80 7.40 -9.24
C VAL A 646 8.27 6.33 -10.17
N GLN A 647 6.96 6.07 -10.09
CA GLN A 647 6.30 5.00 -10.83
C GLN A 647 5.61 5.56 -12.09
N HIS A 648 5.65 4.79 -13.19
CA HIS A 648 4.94 5.02 -14.47
C HIS A 648 4.88 6.45 -15.07
N PRO A 649 5.95 7.27 -15.07
CA PRO A 649 5.89 8.60 -15.68
C PRO A 649 5.42 8.55 -17.14
N GLY A 650 4.50 9.44 -17.51
CA GLY A 650 3.94 9.51 -18.87
C GLY A 650 3.04 8.35 -19.28
N GLU A 651 2.43 7.62 -18.35
CA GLU A 651 1.62 6.41 -18.61
C GLU A 651 0.51 6.60 -19.68
N GLU A 652 -0.04 7.81 -19.79
CA GLU A 652 -1.13 8.16 -20.72
C GLU A 652 -0.63 8.41 -22.15
N GLY A 653 0.68 8.30 -22.38
CA GLY A 653 1.31 8.49 -23.68
C GLY A 653 1.22 7.26 -24.59
N SER A 654 2.02 7.31 -25.66
CA SER A 654 2.30 6.17 -26.54
C SER A 654 3.77 6.12 -26.88
N PHE A 655 4.27 4.96 -27.34
CA PHE A 655 5.67 4.85 -27.75
C PHE A 655 6.13 5.97 -28.70
N ALA A 656 5.27 6.34 -29.67
CA ALA A 656 5.57 7.38 -30.67
C ALA A 656 5.39 8.82 -30.17
N ALA A 657 4.65 9.01 -29.07
CA ALA A 657 4.32 10.31 -28.49
C ALA A 657 4.26 10.17 -26.97
N GLN A 658 5.43 10.15 -26.35
CA GLN A 658 5.58 10.06 -24.90
C GLN A 658 5.13 11.37 -24.24
N HIS A 659 4.47 11.28 -23.08
CA HIS A 659 4.08 12.46 -22.29
C HIS A 659 5.17 12.95 -21.35
N SER A 660 6.07 12.05 -20.95
CA SER A 660 7.19 12.35 -20.06
C SER A 660 8.52 12.01 -20.72
N ALA A 661 9.56 12.77 -20.39
CA ALA A 661 10.95 12.47 -20.70
C ALA A 661 11.78 12.11 -19.45
N PHE A 662 11.14 11.93 -18.29
CA PHE A 662 11.80 11.57 -17.04
C PHE A 662 12.52 10.21 -17.14
N PRO A 663 13.68 10.02 -16.47
CA PRO A 663 14.43 11.00 -15.70
C PRO A 663 15.53 11.69 -16.52
N ASP A 664 15.75 11.23 -17.76
CA ASP A 664 16.90 11.62 -18.56
C ASP A 664 16.70 12.98 -19.23
N TYR A 665 15.45 13.38 -19.44
CA TYR A 665 15.00 14.63 -20.07
C TYR A 665 15.75 14.94 -21.37
N VAL A 666 16.03 13.89 -22.17
CA VAL A 666 16.70 14.04 -23.46
C VAL A 666 15.76 14.80 -24.41
N PRO A 667 16.15 15.99 -24.91
CA PRO A 667 15.28 16.78 -25.77
C PRO A 667 14.94 16.05 -27.07
N ALA A 668 13.77 16.36 -27.64
CA ALA A 668 13.39 15.89 -28.96
C ALA A 668 14.47 16.28 -30.00
N GLY A 669 14.87 15.32 -30.85
CA GLY A 669 15.92 15.51 -31.85
C GLY A 669 17.36 15.39 -31.34
N ALA A 670 17.60 15.33 -30.02
CA ALA A 670 18.92 15.07 -29.47
C ALA A 670 19.23 13.56 -29.42
N THR A 671 20.49 13.19 -29.62
CA THR A 671 20.97 11.81 -29.41
C THR A 671 21.22 11.58 -27.91
N PRO A 672 20.59 10.56 -27.28
CA PRO A 672 20.87 10.23 -25.89
C PRO A 672 22.35 9.92 -25.65
N LYS A 673 22.91 10.38 -24.52
CA LYS A 673 24.25 9.95 -24.10
C LYS A 673 24.23 8.47 -23.69
N PRO A 674 25.39 7.80 -23.59
CA PRO A 674 25.44 6.43 -23.09
C PRO A 674 24.67 6.25 -21.77
N GLY A 675 23.75 5.30 -21.73
CA GLY A 675 22.91 5.01 -20.56
C GLY A 675 21.69 5.92 -20.38
N GLN A 676 21.46 6.90 -21.27
CA GLN A 676 20.23 7.68 -21.34
C GLN A 676 19.30 7.12 -22.42
N ALA A 677 18.00 7.36 -22.27
CA ALA A 677 17.02 7.12 -23.32
C ALA A 677 16.02 8.27 -23.41
N ARG A 678 15.40 8.43 -24.58
CA ARG A 678 14.33 9.41 -24.82
C ARG A 678 12.96 8.72 -24.70
N ILE A 679 12.73 8.15 -23.53
CA ILE A 679 11.52 7.42 -23.14
C ILE A 679 11.36 7.60 -21.62
N PRO A 680 10.13 7.65 -21.07
CA PRO A 680 9.95 7.59 -19.63
C PRO A 680 10.58 6.31 -19.06
N ARG A 681 11.28 6.46 -17.94
CA ARG A 681 11.85 5.34 -17.20
C ARG A 681 11.48 5.48 -15.73
N PRO A 682 10.59 4.63 -15.18
CA PRO A 682 10.41 4.53 -13.73
C PRO A 682 11.77 4.42 -13.05
N SER A 683 11.96 5.18 -11.96
CA SER A 683 13.25 5.28 -11.30
C SER A 683 13.13 5.40 -9.79
N VAL A 684 14.10 4.83 -9.07
CA VAL A 684 14.34 5.19 -7.67
C VAL A 684 15.17 6.46 -7.66
N VAL A 685 14.67 7.51 -7.01
CA VAL A 685 15.29 8.85 -6.95
C VAL A 685 15.74 9.14 -5.53
N GLN A 686 16.88 9.82 -5.41
CA GLN A 686 17.32 10.42 -4.16
C GLN A 686 17.30 11.95 -4.25
N VAL A 687 16.87 12.60 -3.17
CA VAL A 687 16.84 14.03 -2.96
C VAL A 687 17.78 14.37 -1.81
N PHE A 688 18.65 15.35 -2.01
CA PHE A 688 19.72 15.69 -1.07
C PHE A 688 20.01 17.19 -1.12
N ARG A 689 20.56 17.72 -0.03
CA ARG A 689 20.93 19.14 0.03
C ARG A 689 22.15 19.45 -0.84
N THR A 690 22.17 20.64 -1.42
CA THR A 690 23.30 21.13 -2.24
C THR A 690 24.18 22.13 -1.53
N ASP A 691 23.75 22.65 -0.37
CA ASP A 691 24.41 23.73 0.35
C ASP A 691 25.34 23.26 1.48
N ASP A 692 26.10 22.19 1.22
CA ASP A 692 27.19 21.70 2.08
C ASP A 692 28.58 21.89 1.43
#